data_AF-A0A1Z3MNL3-F1
#
_entry.id   AF-A0A1Z3MNL3-F1
#
_cell.length_a   1.000
_cell.length_b   1.000
_cell.length_c   1.000
_cell.angle_alpha   90.00
_cell.angle_beta   90.00
_cell.angle_gamma   90.00
#
_symmetry.space_group_name_H-M   'P 1'
#
loop_
_entity.id
_entity.type
_entity.pdbx_description
1 polymer ?
#
loop_
_entity_poly.entity_id
_entity_poly.type
_entity_poly.pdbx_seq_one_letter_code
_entity_poly.pdbx_strand_id
1 'polypeptide(L)'
;MSATIITMEDFKAAAAQAQQAAPFVRRPVTVTVHWSESGAWQKDQVVAYADFEKNAFAVALEHAGRGYLKTKVTVTFDDGEIYQCRIDLAAHDELGFADHCLSMLAFYDTEEGRDYYVATASEDLIAFVQGIDLGCSAADHVERRAHASDVEAAARLAIEEQRRIEATAQETAANNAYAAELARLQAGAPEYAHLTPLGEQDRGGVPAAKNVRRDLKNAFPGIKFSVKSSYDTITVSWQDGPTHQEVEAVIGKYENGKFDGMTDCFNFDTTPFNAVFGGCRYTFIKREHSDELMAVATRYLEQRSGERVTGDANQLIWGEWAQCLLTREANKVTLVGGVWHRKGEPIVWQEAPQALAVVAPVAAVKPKFTAKPVGALWNVTIEQGEQRHQFDYIAADSMGKACRIAWAMLTQPTPPEDDPDGGQPVPVAPITELITQTAQGAEAPTLTRADTLGKYADRVDAKRERLQVWAINASRASEARFNHGMGILSYIVPGQPILIGHNSERRHRRDLENVDRNMGASVALDKKSQYLSARAEVVGRGGIASDNPEALELLRARLAQRETKQQAMKDANKAQRGSFKTWQLSNNWAEIRRLRQRIEQVDALHRAAPIEQAGQGWHMFEDDGRIQISFDGKPAAELRQLCKGAGFVWSPSRCAWVRKVTVRAVNEARRLARALPAEG
;
A
#
# COMPACT_ATOMS: atom_id res chain seq x y z
N MET A 1 -75.49 -36.63 -30.09
CA MET A 1 -74.37 -36.69 -29.15
C MET A 1 -74.03 -38.17 -28.96
N SER A 2 -72.97 -38.66 -29.60
CA SER A 2 -72.54 -40.05 -29.44
C SER A 2 -71.88 -40.23 -28.09
N ALA A 3 -72.39 -41.15 -27.28
CA ALA A 3 -71.75 -41.58 -26.05
C ALA A 3 -70.68 -42.62 -26.39
N THR A 4 -69.42 -42.32 -26.12
CA THR A 4 -68.32 -43.27 -26.22
C THR A 4 -68.43 -44.26 -25.07
N ILE A 5 -68.61 -45.54 -25.39
CA ILE A 5 -68.66 -46.63 -24.41
C ILE A 5 -67.21 -46.99 -24.06
N ILE A 6 -66.78 -46.62 -22.84
CA ILE A 6 -65.48 -47.03 -22.28
C ILE A 6 -65.58 -48.51 -21.93
N THR A 7 -64.67 -49.32 -22.46
CA THR A 7 -64.70 -50.77 -22.26
C THR A 7 -64.00 -51.16 -20.95
N MET A 8 -64.29 -52.35 -20.41
CA MET A 8 -63.62 -52.89 -19.23
C MET A 8 -62.11 -53.15 -19.47
N GLU A 9 -61.71 -53.32 -20.73
CA GLU A 9 -60.30 -53.40 -21.13
C GLU A 9 -59.62 -52.04 -21.06
N ASP A 10 -60.28 -50.94 -21.44
CA ASP A 10 -59.75 -49.58 -21.26
C ASP A 10 -59.57 -49.24 -19.77
N PHE A 11 -60.48 -49.72 -18.91
CA PHE A 11 -60.37 -49.52 -17.46
C PHE A 11 -59.23 -50.35 -16.84
N LYS A 12 -59.02 -51.58 -17.31
CA LYS A 12 -57.90 -52.43 -16.89
C LYS A 12 -56.56 -51.94 -17.44
N ALA A 13 -56.54 -51.41 -18.66
CA ALA A 13 -55.36 -50.77 -19.24
C ALA A 13 -55.00 -49.50 -18.47
N ALA A 14 -55.98 -48.64 -18.15
CA ALA A 14 -55.76 -47.46 -17.32
C ALA A 14 -55.33 -47.83 -15.89
N ALA A 15 -55.88 -48.88 -15.30
CA ALA A 15 -55.45 -49.38 -13.99
C ALA A 15 -54.03 -49.98 -14.03
N ALA A 16 -53.67 -50.73 -15.07
CA ALA A 16 -52.32 -51.25 -15.27
C ALA A 16 -51.30 -50.13 -15.55
N GLN A 17 -51.71 -49.09 -16.30
CA GLN A 17 -50.91 -47.90 -16.58
C GLN A 17 -50.76 -47.01 -15.34
N ALA A 18 -51.79 -46.94 -14.47
CA ALA A 18 -51.71 -46.30 -13.16
C ALA A 18 -50.87 -47.11 -12.15
N GLN A 19 -50.86 -48.43 -12.24
CA GLN A 19 -50.04 -49.33 -11.41
C GLN A 19 -48.57 -49.36 -11.87
N GLN A 20 -48.30 -49.10 -13.15
CA GLN A 20 -46.97 -48.83 -13.72
C GLN A 20 -46.50 -47.37 -13.49
N ALA A 21 -47.41 -46.45 -13.17
CA ALA A 21 -47.13 -45.06 -12.81
C ALA A 21 -47.05 -44.82 -11.28
N ALA A 22 -47.04 -45.88 -10.47
CA ALA A 22 -46.67 -45.76 -9.06
C ALA A 22 -45.18 -45.37 -9.01
N PRO A 23 -44.80 -44.22 -8.40
CA PRO A 23 -43.40 -43.83 -8.29
C PRO A 23 -42.65 -44.95 -7.60
N PHE A 24 -41.61 -45.47 -8.26
CA PHE A 24 -40.77 -46.53 -7.72
C PHE A 24 -40.06 -45.99 -6.48
N VAL A 25 -40.50 -46.43 -5.31
CA VAL A 25 -39.97 -45.99 -4.02
C VAL A 25 -38.66 -46.74 -3.76
N ARG A 26 -37.53 -46.03 -3.78
CA ARG A 26 -36.19 -46.56 -3.52
C ARG A 26 -35.85 -46.41 -2.04
N ARG A 27 -35.18 -47.41 -1.44
CA ARG A 27 -34.79 -47.36 -0.03
C ARG A 27 -33.28 -47.45 0.15
N PRO A 28 -32.65 -46.53 0.91
CA PRO A 28 -31.23 -46.58 1.19
C PRO A 28 -30.91 -47.75 2.14
N VAL A 29 -29.85 -48.51 1.83
CA VAL A 29 -29.47 -49.73 2.57
C VAL A 29 -28.14 -49.55 3.30
N THR A 30 -27.11 -49.11 2.58
CA THR A 30 -25.75 -48.94 3.14
C THR A 30 -25.16 -47.60 2.74
N VAL A 31 -24.24 -47.11 3.57
CA VAL A 31 -23.47 -45.89 3.32
C VAL A 31 -21.99 -46.24 3.39
N THR A 32 -21.27 -45.97 2.31
CA THR A 32 -19.81 -46.02 2.26
C THR A 32 -19.28 -44.61 2.57
N VAL A 33 -18.61 -44.47 3.71
CA VAL A 33 -17.97 -43.21 4.12
C VAL A 33 -16.54 -43.21 3.59
N HIS A 34 -16.28 -42.46 2.52
CA HIS A 34 -14.96 -42.36 1.90
C HIS A 34 -13.97 -41.63 2.83
N TRP A 35 -14.43 -40.54 3.46
CA TRP A 35 -13.70 -39.81 4.49
C TRP A 35 -14.63 -38.89 5.29
N SER A 36 -14.26 -38.58 6.54
CA SER A 36 -14.97 -37.65 7.42
C SER A 36 -13.99 -36.85 8.29
N GLU A 37 -14.21 -35.54 8.42
CA GLU A 37 -13.45 -34.65 9.33
C GLU A 37 -13.77 -34.92 10.82
N SER A 38 -14.88 -35.59 11.12
CA SER A 38 -15.32 -35.87 12.50
C SER A 38 -14.47 -36.90 13.24
N GLY A 39 -13.78 -37.78 12.52
CA GLY A 39 -13.12 -38.97 13.08
C GLY A 39 -14.08 -40.06 13.56
N ALA A 40 -15.40 -39.90 13.42
CA ALA A 40 -16.40 -40.89 13.85
C ALA A 40 -16.43 -42.15 12.96
N TRP A 41 -15.88 -42.07 11.74
CA TRP A 41 -15.77 -43.18 10.80
C TRP A 41 -14.33 -43.37 10.33
N GLN A 42 -13.97 -44.62 10.06
CA GLN A 42 -12.73 -44.95 9.38
C GLN A 42 -12.85 -44.66 7.88
N LYS A 43 -11.71 -44.48 7.21
CA LYS A 43 -11.66 -44.29 5.77
C LYS A 43 -12.23 -45.51 5.05
N ASP A 44 -13.08 -45.27 4.05
CA ASP A 44 -13.75 -46.28 3.23
C ASP A 44 -14.62 -47.27 4.05
N GLN A 45 -15.11 -46.85 5.21
CA GLN A 45 -15.95 -47.67 6.07
C GLN A 45 -17.37 -47.79 5.51
N VAL A 46 -17.89 -49.02 5.46
CA VAL A 46 -19.27 -49.31 5.10
C VAL A 46 -20.10 -49.50 6.37
N VAL A 47 -21.21 -48.79 6.47
CA VAL A 47 -22.15 -48.86 7.60
C VAL A 47 -23.59 -49.00 7.10
N ALA A 48 -24.49 -49.52 7.94
CA ALA A 48 -25.91 -49.52 7.65
C ALA A 48 -26.44 -48.08 7.62
N TYR A 49 -27.41 -47.79 6.73
CA TYR A 49 -27.96 -46.44 6.57
C TYR A 49 -28.52 -45.86 7.87
N ALA A 50 -29.28 -46.64 8.64
CA ALA A 50 -29.85 -46.19 9.92
C ALA A 50 -28.77 -45.84 10.95
N ASP A 51 -27.67 -46.59 10.99
CA ASP A 51 -26.54 -46.33 11.89
C ASP A 51 -25.77 -45.08 11.45
N PHE A 52 -25.62 -44.88 10.13
CA PHE A 52 -25.03 -43.65 9.60
C PHE A 52 -25.85 -42.43 10.01
N GLU A 53 -27.16 -42.42 9.77
CA GLU A 53 -28.03 -41.28 10.11
C GLU A 53 -27.99 -40.95 11.60
N LYS A 54 -28.01 -41.98 12.45
CA LYS A 54 -27.93 -41.81 13.90
C LYS A 54 -26.59 -41.19 14.33
N ASN A 55 -25.48 -41.70 13.79
CA ASN A 55 -24.15 -41.22 14.14
C ASN A 55 -23.88 -39.83 13.55
N ALA A 56 -24.34 -39.56 12.32
CA ALA A 56 -24.28 -38.25 11.68
C ALA A 56 -24.99 -37.18 12.51
N PHE A 57 -26.18 -37.49 13.01
CA PHE A 57 -26.91 -36.60 13.89
C PHE A 57 -26.16 -36.34 15.20
N ALA A 58 -25.62 -37.39 15.84
CA ALA A 58 -24.83 -37.23 17.05
C ALA A 58 -23.58 -36.36 16.83
N VAL A 59 -22.85 -36.59 15.75
CA VAL A 59 -21.67 -35.79 15.36
C VAL A 59 -22.05 -34.32 15.14
N ALA A 60 -23.15 -34.05 14.44
CA ALA A 60 -23.63 -32.70 14.19
C ALA A 60 -23.94 -31.96 15.50
N LEU A 61 -24.58 -32.63 16.47
CA LEU A 61 -24.89 -32.07 17.78
C LEU A 61 -23.64 -31.87 18.66
N GLU A 62 -22.72 -32.83 18.69
CA GLU A 62 -21.47 -32.70 19.46
C GLU A 62 -20.57 -31.57 18.94
N HIS A 63 -20.63 -31.29 17.64
CA HIS A 63 -19.89 -30.19 17.01
C HIS A 63 -20.63 -28.85 17.00
N ALA A 64 -21.76 -28.75 17.69
CA ALA A 64 -22.55 -27.53 17.76
C ALA A 64 -21.72 -26.30 18.18
N GLY A 65 -21.96 -25.17 17.51
CA GLY A 65 -21.29 -23.90 17.73
C GLY A 65 -19.88 -23.78 17.17
N ARG A 66 -19.35 -24.82 16.50
CA ARG A 66 -17.96 -24.87 15.98
C ARG A 66 -17.85 -24.87 14.45
N GLY A 67 -18.97 -24.85 13.74
CA GLY A 67 -19.02 -24.85 12.27
C GLY A 67 -19.57 -26.17 11.74
N TYR A 68 -19.03 -26.63 10.61
CA TYR A 68 -19.43 -27.86 9.94
C TYR A 68 -18.25 -28.80 9.74
N LEU A 69 -18.53 -30.10 9.67
CA LEU A 69 -17.55 -31.17 9.44
C LEU A 69 -17.86 -31.88 8.13
N LYS A 70 -16.94 -31.80 7.17
CA LYS A 70 -17.15 -32.37 5.84
C LYS A 70 -17.04 -33.89 5.88
N THR A 71 -17.99 -34.56 5.24
CA THR A 71 -18.06 -36.01 5.15
C THR A 71 -18.47 -36.43 3.74
N LYS A 72 -17.61 -37.18 3.02
CA LYS A 72 -17.90 -37.67 1.67
C LYS A 72 -18.46 -39.08 1.74
N VAL A 73 -19.65 -39.28 1.17
CA VAL A 73 -20.37 -40.56 1.24
C VAL A 73 -20.85 -41.04 -0.12
N THR A 74 -21.02 -42.36 -0.22
CA THR A 74 -21.83 -43.00 -1.27
C THR A 74 -22.91 -43.83 -0.60
N VAL A 75 -24.17 -43.53 -0.88
CA VAL A 75 -25.34 -44.29 -0.43
C VAL A 75 -25.72 -45.30 -1.50
N THR A 76 -25.95 -46.54 -1.10
CA THR A 76 -26.40 -47.63 -1.99
C THR A 76 -27.84 -48.00 -1.65
N PHE A 77 -28.69 -48.07 -2.68
CA PHE A 77 -30.12 -48.34 -2.57
C PHE A 77 -30.45 -49.83 -2.83
N ASP A 78 -31.67 -50.23 -2.49
CA ASP A 78 -32.17 -51.60 -2.61
C ASP A 78 -32.32 -52.09 -4.06
N ASP A 79 -32.46 -51.17 -5.00
CA ASP A 79 -32.52 -51.44 -6.43
C ASP A 79 -31.14 -51.47 -7.13
N GLY A 80 -30.07 -51.26 -6.37
CA GLY A 80 -28.68 -51.27 -6.85
C GLY A 80 -28.17 -49.91 -7.36
N GLU A 81 -29.00 -48.87 -7.38
CA GLU A 81 -28.54 -47.52 -7.67
C GLU A 81 -27.63 -46.98 -6.56
N ILE A 82 -26.83 -45.97 -6.89
CA ILE A 82 -25.93 -45.30 -5.94
C ILE A 82 -26.04 -43.79 -6.04
N TYR A 83 -25.88 -43.11 -4.90
CA TYR A 83 -25.81 -41.65 -4.86
C TYR A 83 -24.60 -41.20 -4.04
N GLN A 84 -23.74 -40.40 -4.67
CA GLN A 84 -22.51 -39.92 -4.06
C GLN A 84 -22.59 -38.42 -3.81
N CYS A 85 -22.53 -38.01 -2.55
CA CYS A 85 -22.56 -36.60 -2.15
C CYS A 85 -21.49 -36.29 -1.10
N ARG A 86 -21.30 -34.98 -0.83
CA ARG A 86 -20.57 -34.50 0.34
C ARG A 86 -21.63 -33.91 1.28
N ILE A 87 -21.60 -34.33 2.53
CA ILE A 87 -22.46 -33.83 3.60
C ILE A 87 -21.60 -32.93 4.51
N ASP A 88 -22.07 -31.73 4.78
CA ASP A 88 -21.44 -30.74 5.66
C ASP A 88 -22.12 -30.82 7.04
N LEU A 89 -21.72 -31.82 7.84
CA LEU A 89 -22.37 -32.16 9.10
C LEU A 89 -22.29 -31.01 10.12
N ALA A 90 -23.43 -30.43 10.47
CA ALA A 90 -23.54 -29.38 11.47
C ALA A 90 -24.95 -29.28 12.05
N ALA A 91 -25.07 -28.93 13.34
CA ALA A 91 -26.37 -28.73 13.98
C ALA A 91 -27.22 -27.60 13.36
N HIS A 92 -26.59 -26.67 12.63
CA HIS A 92 -27.27 -25.55 11.96
C HIS A 92 -27.37 -25.69 10.44
N ASP A 93 -26.83 -26.76 9.87
CA ASP A 93 -26.81 -27.01 8.43
C ASP A 93 -27.35 -28.42 8.16
N GLU A 94 -26.50 -29.38 7.80
CA GLU A 94 -26.91 -30.74 7.47
C GLU A 94 -26.76 -31.71 8.66
N LEU A 95 -27.85 -32.37 9.03
CA LEU A 95 -27.91 -33.32 10.14
C LEU A 95 -27.54 -34.77 9.77
N GLY A 96 -27.47 -35.06 8.47
CA GLY A 96 -27.32 -36.40 7.92
C GLY A 96 -27.70 -36.43 6.44
N PHE A 97 -27.70 -37.61 5.83
CA PHE A 97 -28.08 -37.79 4.43
C PHE A 97 -29.55 -37.47 4.20
N ALA A 98 -30.43 -37.88 5.11
CA ALA A 98 -31.86 -37.60 4.97
C ALA A 98 -32.14 -36.09 4.97
N ASP A 99 -31.52 -35.35 5.89
CA ASP A 99 -31.68 -33.91 6.00
C ASP A 99 -31.06 -33.14 4.82
N HIS A 100 -29.95 -33.65 4.26
CA HIS A 100 -29.37 -33.15 3.00
C HIS A 100 -30.39 -33.26 1.85
N CYS A 101 -30.96 -34.45 1.62
CA CYS A 101 -31.95 -34.67 0.58
C CYS A 101 -33.22 -33.82 0.79
N LEU A 102 -33.73 -33.73 2.02
CA LEU A 102 -34.91 -32.92 2.33
C LEU A 102 -34.64 -31.42 2.16
N SER A 103 -33.44 -30.95 2.50
CA SER A 103 -33.04 -29.56 2.29
C SER A 103 -32.92 -29.22 0.80
N MET A 104 -32.44 -30.16 -0.04
CA MET A 104 -32.45 -29.99 -1.49
C MET A 104 -33.87 -29.83 -2.04
N LEU A 105 -34.82 -30.66 -1.58
CA LEU A 105 -36.22 -30.56 -1.99
C LEU A 105 -36.87 -29.26 -1.52
N ALA A 106 -36.64 -28.87 -0.26
CA ALA A 106 -37.14 -27.62 0.28
C ALA A 106 -36.59 -26.39 -0.46
N PHE A 107 -35.33 -26.42 -0.88
CA PHE A 107 -34.75 -25.36 -1.72
C PHE A 107 -35.39 -25.35 -3.11
N TYR A 108 -35.58 -26.50 -3.74
CA TYR A 108 -36.25 -26.62 -5.04
C TYR A 108 -37.71 -26.13 -5.01
N ASP A 109 -38.41 -26.17 -3.88
CA ASP A 109 -39.77 -25.62 -3.78
C ASP A 109 -39.82 -24.09 -3.90
N THR A 110 -38.68 -23.41 -3.69
CA THR A 110 -38.54 -21.95 -3.87
C THR A 110 -38.36 -21.56 -5.34
N GLU A 111 -38.70 -20.31 -5.69
CA GLU A 111 -38.50 -19.79 -7.06
C GLU A 111 -37.01 -19.80 -7.45
N GLU A 112 -36.14 -19.33 -6.55
CA GLU A 112 -34.69 -19.29 -6.73
C GLU A 112 -34.09 -20.70 -6.91
N GLY A 113 -34.55 -21.68 -6.14
CA GLY A 113 -34.09 -23.06 -6.27
C GLY A 113 -34.55 -23.72 -7.56
N ARG A 114 -35.80 -23.52 -8.00
CA ARG A 114 -36.26 -24.03 -9.30
C ARG A 114 -35.39 -23.50 -10.44
N ASP A 115 -35.15 -22.20 -10.47
CA ASP A 115 -34.32 -21.57 -11.50
C ASP A 115 -32.89 -22.13 -11.47
N TYR A 116 -32.33 -22.35 -10.28
CA TYR A 116 -31.00 -22.95 -10.12
C TYR A 116 -30.90 -24.37 -10.72
N TYR A 117 -31.83 -25.26 -10.39
CA TYR A 117 -31.79 -26.66 -10.85
C TYR A 117 -32.10 -26.78 -12.35
N VAL A 118 -32.95 -25.91 -12.89
CA VAL A 118 -33.19 -25.80 -14.34
C VAL A 118 -31.94 -25.29 -15.06
N ALA A 119 -31.32 -24.21 -14.56
CA ALA A 119 -30.13 -23.62 -15.17
C ALA A 119 -28.92 -24.55 -15.16
N THR A 120 -28.83 -25.44 -14.17
CA THR A 120 -27.74 -26.42 -14.03
C THR A 120 -28.06 -27.77 -14.69
N ALA A 121 -29.21 -27.90 -15.37
CA ALA A 121 -29.70 -29.15 -15.97
C ALA A 121 -29.68 -30.34 -15.00
N SER A 122 -30.06 -30.08 -13.74
CA SER A 122 -30.04 -31.05 -12.63
C SER A 122 -31.45 -31.47 -12.18
N GLU A 123 -32.44 -31.33 -13.06
CA GLU A 123 -33.83 -31.71 -12.79
C GLU A 123 -33.98 -33.22 -12.56
N ASP A 124 -33.19 -34.03 -13.27
CA ASP A 124 -33.14 -35.49 -13.10
C ASP A 124 -32.70 -35.89 -11.69
N LEU A 125 -31.82 -35.10 -11.06
CA LEU A 125 -31.38 -35.32 -9.68
C LEU A 125 -32.52 -35.06 -8.69
N ILE A 126 -33.31 -34.00 -8.89
CA ILE A 126 -34.47 -33.72 -8.05
C ILE A 126 -35.52 -34.82 -8.20
N ALA A 127 -35.79 -35.27 -9.43
CA ALA A 127 -36.68 -36.40 -9.69
C ALA A 127 -36.17 -37.69 -9.01
N PHE A 128 -34.85 -37.93 -9.03
CA PHE A 128 -34.23 -39.04 -8.31
C PHE A 128 -34.47 -38.93 -6.80
N VAL A 129 -34.21 -37.77 -6.19
CA VAL A 129 -34.38 -37.54 -4.74
C VAL A 129 -35.84 -37.64 -4.30
N GLN A 130 -36.80 -37.16 -5.11
CA GLN A 130 -38.24 -37.31 -4.85
C GLN A 130 -38.72 -38.77 -4.79
N GLY A 131 -37.98 -39.70 -5.41
CA GLY A 131 -38.27 -41.14 -5.41
C GLY A 131 -37.69 -41.92 -4.22
N ILE A 132 -37.03 -41.26 -3.27
CA ILE A 132 -36.37 -41.91 -2.13
C ILE A 132 -37.29 -41.94 -0.89
N ASP A 133 -37.48 -43.12 -0.31
CA ASP A 133 -38.02 -43.29 1.05
C ASP A 133 -36.86 -43.24 2.06
N LEU A 134 -36.67 -42.07 2.66
CA LEU A 134 -35.56 -41.78 3.58
C LEU A 134 -35.73 -42.43 4.97
N GLY A 135 -36.82 -43.15 5.23
CA GLY A 135 -37.05 -43.87 6.48
C GLY A 135 -37.31 -42.97 7.70
N CYS A 136 -37.66 -41.69 7.50
CA CYS A 136 -38.05 -40.75 8.54
C CYS A 136 -39.38 -40.06 8.20
N SER A 137 -40.23 -39.82 9.20
CA SER A 137 -41.44 -39.01 8.96
C SER A 137 -41.10 -37.52 8.90
N ALA A 138 -41.93 -36.73 8.23
CA ALA A 138 -41.78 -35.27 8.20
C ALA A 138 -41.83 -34.65 9.62
N ALA A 139 -42.60 -35.25 10.53
CA ALA A 139 -42.67 -34.81 11.92
C ALA A 139 -41.34 -35.05 12.66
N ASP A 140 -40.75 -36.25 12.52
CA ASP A 140 -39.46 -36.59 13.14
C ASP A 140 -38.34 -35.66 12.65
N HIS A 141 -38.37 -35.31 11.36
CA HIS A 141 -37.38 -34.41 10.76
C HIS A 141 -37.47 -33.00 11.34
N VAL A 142 -38.68 -32.44 11.44
CA VAL A 142 -38.92 -31.12 12.06
C VAL A 142 -38.47 -31.11 13.52
N GLU A 143 -38.77 -32.16 14.28
CA GLU A 143 -38.35 -32.28 15.67
C GLU A 143 -36.83 -32.36 15.81
N ARG A 144 -36.15 -33.15 14.98
CA ARG A 144 -34.67 -33.23 14.97
C ARG A 144 -34.04 -31.88 14.65
N ARG A 145 -34.58 -31.14 13.69
CA ARG A 145 -34.07 -29.83 13.30
C ARG A 145 -34.30 -28.77 14.37
N ALA A 146 -35.45 -28.81 15.04
CA ALA A 146 -35.70 -27.96 16.20
C ALA A 146 -34.71 -28.26 17.34
N HIS A 147 -34.51 -29.54 17.67
CA HIS A 147 -33.54 -29.95 18.70
C HIS A 147 -32.11 -29.50 18.36
N ALA A 148 -31.67 -29.69 17.11
CA ALA A 148 -30.34 -29.27 16.68
C ALA A 148 -30.15 -27.75 16.74
N SER A 149 -31.17 -26.98 16.36
CA SER A 149 -31.16 -25.52 16.49
C SER A 149 -31.02 -25.06 17.95
N ASP A 150 -31.73 -25.70 18.89
CA ASP A 150 -31.64 -25.37 20.32
C ASP A 150 -30.24 -25.70 20.88
N VAL A 151 -29.68 -26.85 20.51
CA VAL A 151 -28.33 -27.27 20.90
C VAL A 151 -27.27 -26.32 20.33
N GLU A 152 -27.39 -25.92 19.07
CA GLU A 152 -26.52 -24.93 18.43
C GLU A 152 -26.54 -23.59 19.18
N ALA A 153 -27.75 -23.08 19.49
CA ALA A 153 -27.90 -21.82 20.20
C ALA A 153 -27.25 -21.87 21.59
N ALA A 154 -27.49 -22.95 22.35
CA ALA A 154 -26.88 -23.17 23.66
C ALA A 154 -25.35 -23.28 23.58
N ALA A 155 -24.83 -24.03 22.60
CA ALA A 155 -23.39 -24.21 22.41
C ALA A 155 -22.68 -22.90 22.05
N ARG A 156 -23.26 -22.07 21.17
CA ARG A 156 -22.71 -20.75 20.82
C ARG A 156 -22.62 -19.83 22.03
N LEU A 157 -23.64 -19.80 22.87
CA LEU A 157 -23.64 -19.00 24.10
C LEU A 157 -22.57 -19.48 25.09
N ALA A 158 -22.42 -20.79 25.27
CA ALA A 158 -21.40 -21.37 26.15
C ALA A 158 -19.97 -21.07 25.66
N ILE A 159 -19.72 -21.17 24.34
CA ILE A 159 -18.42 -20.83 23.74
C ILE A 159 -18.09 -19.36 23.92
N GLU A 160 -19.06 -18.46 23.71
CA GLU A 160 -18.87 -17.02 23.90
C GLU A 160 -18.58 -16.67 25.36
N GLU A 161 -19.28 -17.27 26.32
CA GLU A 161 -19.02 -17.07 27.74
C GLU A 161 -17.62 -17.57 28.15
N GLN A 162 -17.23 -18.76 27.67
CA GLN A 162 -15.89 -19.29 27.91
C GLN A 162 -14.80 -18.35 27.36
N ARG A 163 -14.99 -17.80 26.14
CA ARG A 163 -14.06 -16.81 25.56
C ARG A 163 -13.96 -15.55 26.40
N ARG A 164 -15.07 -15.07 26.98
CA ARG A 164 -15.09 -13.90 27.86
C ARG A 164 -14.34 -14.16 29.17
N ILE A 165 -14.53 -15.34 29.76
CA ILE A 165 -13.80 -15.77 30.96
C ILE A 165 -12.30 -15.86 30.67
N GLU A 166 -11.92 -16.50 29.56
CA GLU A 166 -10.52 -16.62 29.14
C GLU A 166 -9.89 -15.26 28.85
N ALA A 167 -10.59 -14.36 28.15
CA ALA A 167 -10.11 -13.01 27.88
C ALA A 167 -9.90 -12.22 29.18
N THR A 168 -10.84 -12.30 30.13
CA THR A 168 -10.74 -11.64 31.44
C THR A 168 -9.59 -12.20 32.27
N ALA A 169 -9.40 -13.52 32.25
CA ALA A 169 -8.30 -14.19 32.93
C ALA A 169 -6.94 -13.80 32.31
N GLN A 170 -6.86 -13.72 30.97
CA GLN A 170 -5.66 -13.29 30.25
C GLN A 170 -5.32 -11.83 30.55
N GLU A 171 -6.31 -10.92 30.56
CA GLU A 171 -6.13 -9.52 30.92
C GLU A 171 -5.65 -9.37 32.37
N THR A 172 -6.27 -10.11 33.30
CA THR A 172 -5.88 -10.12 34.72
C THR A 172 -4.45 -10.62 34.89
N ALA A 173 -4.08 -11.71 34.22
CA ALA A 173 -2.72 -12.25 34.24
C ALA A 173 -1.70 -11.27 33.65
N ALA A 174 -2.02 -10.60 32.54
CA ALA A 174 -1.16 -9.58 31.93
C ALA A 174 -0.96 -8.37 32.85
N ASN A 175 -2.03 -7.89 33.49
CA ASN A 175 -1.96 -6.78 34.45
C ASN A 175 -1.14 -7.14 35.69
N ASN A 176 -1.29 -8.37 36.22
CA ASN A 176 -0.50 -8.86 37.34
C ASN A 176 0.98 -9.00 36.98
N ALA A 177 1.30 -9.51 35.78
CA ALA A 177 2.67 -9.59 35.30
C ALA A 177 3.30 -8.21 35.11
N TYR A 178 2.55 -7.25 34.54
CA TYR A 178 2.98 -5.87 34.41
C TYR A 178 3.30 -5.24 35.78
N ALA A 179 2.41 -5.42 36.76
CA ALA A 179 2.59 -4.89 38.11
C ALA A 179 3.79 -5.51 38.84
N ALA A 180 3.99 -6.82 38.70
CA ALA A 180 5.13 -7.53 39.28
C ALA A 180 6.47 -7.05 38.70
N GLU A 181 6.55 -6.90 37.37
CA GLU A 181 7.76 -6.39 36.72
C GLU A 181 8.02 -4.92 37.06
N LEU A 182 6.98 -4.09 37.13
CA LEU A 182 7.11 -2.69 37.56
C LEU A 182 7.69 -2.60 38.97
N ALA A 183 7.18 -3.41 39.92
CA ALA A 183 7.69 -3.45 41.28
C ALA A 183 9.16 -3.94 41.33
N ARG A 184 9.52 -4.94 40.52
CA ARG A 184 10.89 -5.45 40.42
C ARG A 184 11.87 -4.38 39.93
N LEU A 185 11.49 -3.62 38.90
CA LEU A 185 12.31 -2.55 38.35
C LEU A 185 12.45 -1.37 39.32
N GLN A 186 11.38 -1.00 40.02
CA GLN A 186 11.39 0.04 41.06
C GLN A 186 12.23 -0.36 42.28
N ALA A 187 12.30 -1.65 42.60
CA ALA A 187 13.15 -2.18 43.67
C ALA A 187 14.66 -2.18 43.33
N GLY A 188 15.04 -1.77 42.11
CA GLY A 188 16.43 -1.66 41.69
C GLY A 188 17.00 -2.97 41.14
N ALA A 189 16.41 -3.45 40.05
CA ALA A 189 16.91 -4.62 39.32
C ALA A 189 18.41 -4.51 38.98
N PRO A 190 19.24 -5.53 39.30
CA PRO A 190 20.69 -5.43 39.22
C PRO A 190 21.22 -5.18 37.81
N GLU A 191 20.54 -5.70 36.78
CA GLU A 191 20.90 -5.51 35.38
C GLU A 191 20.75 -4.06 34.87
N TYR A 192 20.00 -3.22 35.60
CA TYR A 192 19.76 -1.81 35.25
C TYR A 192 20.35 -0.84 36.27
N ALA A 193 21.27 -1.29 37.13
CA ALA A 193 21.87 -0.47 38.18
C ALA A 193 22.59 0.79 37.66
N HIS A 194 23.07 0.79 36.40
CA HIS A 194 23.70 1.95 35.76
C HIS A 194 22.70 2.98 35.18
N LEU A 195 21.42 2.65 35.13
CA LEU A 195 20.35 3.54 34.63
C LEU A 195 19.81 4.45 35.75
N THR A 196 19.27 5.61 35.37
CA THR A 196 18.58 6.50 36.31
C THR A 196 17.07 6.40 36.11
N PRO A 197 16.29 6.05 37.15
CA PRO A 197 14.84 6.12 37.12
C PRO A 197 14.32 7.55 36.84
N LEU A 198 13.14 7.66 36.25
CA LEU A 198 12.48 8.95 35.98
C LEU A 198 12.12 9.67 37.29
N GLY A 199 12.38 10.98 37.35
CA GLY A 199 11.84 11.86 38.38
C GLY A 199 10.40 12.31 38.07
N GLU A 200 9.74 12.96 39.03
CA GLU A 200 8.34 13.42 38.89
C GLU A 200 8.10 14.38 37.70
N GLN A 201 9.14 15.12 37.30
CA GLN A 201 9.09 16.09 36.20
C GLN A 201 9.61 15.54 34.87
N ASP A 202 10.16 14.33 34.85
CA ASP A 202 10.76 13.74 33.67
C ASP A 202 9.69 13.19 32.73
N ARG A 203 9.53 13.82 31.56
CA ARG A 203 8.61 13.36 30.50
C ARG A 203 9.27 13.42 29.13
N GLY A 204 8.92 12.46 28.27
CA GLY A 204 9.36 12.42 26.86
C GLY A 204 10.71 11.74 26.63
N GLY A 205 11.25 11.86 25.41
CA GLY A 205 12.44 11.11 24.97
C GLY A 205 13.79 11.58 25.54
N VAL A 206 13.84 12.72 26.23
CA VAL A 206 15.11 13.30 26.72
C VAL A 206 15.71 12.51 27.89
N PRO A 207 14.96 12.17 28.96
CA PRO A 207 15.42 11.24 29.99
C PRO A 207 15.81 9.87 29.42
N ALA A 208 14.99 9.32 28.52
CA ALA A 208 15.26 8.05 27.86
C ALA A 208 16.59 8.10 27.08
N ALA A 209 16.87 9.17 26.33
CA ALA A 209 18.13 9.33 25.61
C ALA A 209 19.36 9.41 26.52
N LYS A 210 19.24 9.92 27.75
CA LYS A 210 20.32 9.87 28.74
C LYS A 210 20.61 8.43 29.16
N ASN A 211 19.57 7.64 29.40
CA ASN A 211 19.67 6.22 29.76
C ASN A 211 20.20 5.38 28.59
N VAL A 212 19.76 5.63 27.35
CA VAL A 212 20.31 5.01 26.13
C VAL A 212 21.83 5.21 26.03
N ARG A 213 22.35 6.42 26.32
CA ARG A 213 23.81 6.67 26.31
C ARG A 213 24.56 5.82 27.33
N ARG A 214 23.95 5.56 28.50
CA ARG A 214 24.57 4.76 29.56
C ARG A 214 24.55 3.27 29.23
N ASP A 215 23.43 2.80 28.71
CA ASP A 215 23.28 1.43 28.20
C ASP A 215 24.31 1.14 27.10
N LEU A 216 24.43 2.00 26.10
CA LEU A 216 25.39 1.83 25.01
C LEU A 216 26.84 1.86 25.51
N LYS A 217 27.16 2.74 26.47
CA LYS A 217 28.49 2.79 27.08
C LYS A 217 28.82 1.53 27.89
N ASN A 218 27.82 0.93 28.53
CA ASN A 218 27.98 -0.30 29.30
C ASN A 218 28.11 -1.53 28.38
N ALA A 219 27.27 -1.62 27.34
CA ALA A 219 27.29 -2.73 26.39
C ALA A 219 28.51 -2.72 25.46
N PHE A 220 28.94 -1.53 25.02
CA PHE A 220 30.01 -1.37 24.04
C PHE A 220 31.08 -0.37 24.53
N PRO A 221 31.90 -0.76 25.52
CA PRO A 221 32.96 0.10 26.03
C PRO A 221 33.99 0.40 24.92
N GLY A 222 34.31 1.69 24.76
CA GLY A 222 35.31 2.15 23.78
C GLY A 222 34.74 2.62 22.44
N ILE A 223 33.45 2.39 22.16
CA ILE A 223 32.80 2.90 20.94
C ILE A 223 32.10 4.24 21.22
N LYS A 224 32.31 5.22 20.33
CA LYS A 224 31.72 6.56 20.46
C LYS A 224 30.35 6.62 19.76
N PHE A 225 29.28 6.65 20.54
CA PHE A 225 27.91 6.86 20.03
C PHE A 225 27.49 8.33 20.12
N SER A 226 26.84 8.81 19.06
CA SER A 226 26.08 10.07 19.06
C SER A 226 24.60 9.73 19.24
N VAL A 227 24.02 10.16 20.37
CA VAL A 227 22.60 9.95 20.69
C VAL A 227 21.90 11.31 20.72
N LYS A 228 20.94 11.52 19.84
CA LYS A 228 20.12 12.74 19.73
C LYS A 228 18.67 12.41 20.04
N SER A 229 17.99 13.25 20.81
CA SER A 229 16.55 13.15 21.06
C SER A 229 15.85 14.33 20.40
N SER A 230 14.71 14.07 19.76
CA SER A 230 13.83 15.09 19.19
C SER A 230 12.39 14.71 19.47
N TYR A 231 11.75 15.42 20.42
CA TYR A 231 10.39 15.17 20.89
C TYR A 231 10.14 13.69 21.26
N ASP A 232 9.59 12.94 20.32
CA ASP A 232 9.15 11.55 20.43
C ASP A 232 10.13 10.55 19.78
N THR A 233 11.28 11.02 19.29
CA THR A 233 12.28 10.18 18.60
C THR A 233 13.63 10.21 19.28
N ILE A 234 14.35 9.09 19.20
CA ILE A 234 15.76 8.98 19.58
C ILE A 234 16.54 8.45 18.37
N THR A 235 17.59 9.16 17.97
CA THR A 235 18.50 8.74 16.90
C THR A 235 19.87 8.42 17.48
N VAL A 236 20.32 7.19 17.26
CA VAL A 236 21.64 6.69 17.64
C VAL A 236 22.49 6.52 16.39
N SER A 237 23.65 7.17 16.35
CA SER A 237 24.60 7.04 15.25
C SER A 237 26.03 6.79 15.73
N TRP A 238 26.76 5.93 15.04
CA TRP A 238 28.17 5.63 15.30
C TRP A 238 28.87 5.18 14.01
N GLN A 239 30.19 5.05 14.07
CA GLN A 239 31.02 4.56 12.97
C GLN A 239 31.57 3.17 13.33
N ASP A 240 31.49 2.23 12.39
CA ASP A 240 31.99 0.85 12.50
C ASP A 240 31.51 0.11 13.77
N GLY A 241 32.39 -0.61 14.49
CA GLY A 241 32.06 -1.24 15.78
C GLY A 241 30.94 -2.30 15.71
N PRO A 242 29.95 -2.28 16.63
CA PRO A 242 28.86 -3.25 16.65
C PRO A 242 27.93 -3.10 15.44
N THR A 243 27.25 -4.19 15.10
CA THR A 243 26.24 -4.23 14.05
C THR A 243 24.99 -3.45 14.42
N HIS A 244 24.16 -3.16 13.41
CA HIS A 244 22.83 -2.59 13.61
C HIS A 244 22.00 -3.43 14.60
N GLN A 245 21.96 -4.75 14.41
CA GLN A 245 21.16 -5.68 15.22
C GLN A 245 21.61 -5.70 16.68
N GLU A 246 22.92 -5.67 16.95
CA GLU A 246 23.45 -5.63 18.31
C GLU A 246 23.08 -4.34 19.04
N VAL A 247 23.08 -3.19 18.35
CA VAL A 247 22.64 -1.91 18.93
C VAL A 247 21.13 -1.86 19.09
N GLU A 248 20.37 -2.38 18.12
CA GLU A 248 18.91 -2.47 18.18
C GLU A 248 18.43 -3.33 19.34
N ALA A 249 19.09 -4.45 19.62
CA ALA A 249 18.82 -5.29 20.77
C ALA A 249 18.98 -4.55 22.12
N VAL A 250 19.86 -3.55 22.19
CA VAL A 250 20.06 -2.74 23.39
C VAL A 250 19.02 -1.63 23.50
N ILE A 251 18.74 -0.91 22.42
CA ILE A 251 17.91 0.31 22.48
C ILE A 251 16.43 0.08 22.23
N GLY A 252 16.04 -1.05 21.61
CA GLY A 252 14.66 -1.34 21.23
C GLY A 252 13.69 -1.35 22.42
N LYS A 253 14.16 -1.69 23.62
CA LYS A 253 13.37 -1.61 24.86
C LYS A 253 12.92 -0.20 25.25
N TYR A 254 13.51 0.85 24.68
CA TYR A 254 13.09 2.24 24.88
C TYR A 254 11.96 2.68 23.93
N GLU A 255 11.62 1.87 22.92
CA GLU A 255 10.55 2.18 21.98
C GLU A 255 9.18 1.83 22.55
N ASN A 256 8.22 2.75 22.48
CA ASN A 256 6.87 2.57 23.03
C ASN A 256 5.75 2.98 22.06
N GLY A 257 6.05 3.12 20.77
CA GLY A 257 5.10 3.52 19.74
C GLY A 257 5.01 2.51 18.62
N LYS A 258 3.80 2.08 18.27
CA LYS A 258 3.58 1.15 17.16
C LYS A 258 2.40 1.60 16.31
N PHE A 259 2.62 1.70 15.01
CA PHE A 259 1.54 1.95 14.05
C PHE A 259 0.99 0.60 13.56
N ASP A 260 -0.32 0.40 13.72
CA ASP A 260 -1.02 -0.76 13.20
C ASP A 260 -1.71 -0.41 11.87
N GLY A 261 -1.12 -0.88 10.77
CA GLY A 261 -1.64 -0.64 9.43
C GLY A 261 -2.97 -1.32 9.12
N MET A 262 -3.41 -2.30 9.92
CA MET A 262 -4.71 -2.96 9.74
C MET A 262 -5.85 -2.17 10.36
N THR A 263 -5.60 -1.48 11.48
CA THR A 263 -6.60 -0.67 12.19
C THR A 263 -6.45 0.83 11.95
N ASP A 264 -5.42 1.26 11.21
CA ASP A 264 -5.04 2.67 10.99
C ASP A 264 -4.89 3.45 12.31
N CYS A 265 -4.53 2.74 13.39
CA CYS A 265 -4.38 3.27 14.74
C CYS A 265 -2.91 3.34 15.16
N PHE A 266 -2.60 4.39 15.92
CA PHE A 266 -1.31 4.53 16.59
C PHE A 266 -1.45 4.10 18.05
N ASN A 267 -0.76 3.03 18.44
CA ASN A 267 -0.80 2.47 19.78
C ASN A 267 0.45 2.86 20.58
N PHE A 268 0.24 3.15 21.86
CA PHE A 268 1.32 3.44 22.81
C PHE A 268 1.43 2.29 23.80
N ASP A 269 2.41 1.42 23.58
CA ASP A 269 2.66 0.26 24.43
C ASP A 269 3.76 0.62 25.44
N THR A 270 3.37 1.32 26.51
CA THR A 270 4.32 1.68 27.56
C THR A 270 4.61 0.46 28.42
N THR A 271 5.81 -0.09 28.30
CA THR A 271 6.25 -1.23 29.10
C THR A 271 6.58 -0.81 30.55
N PRO A 272 6.64 -1.75 31.51
CA PRO A 272 7.14 -1.45 32.86
C PRO A 272 8.53 -0.80 32.86
N PHE A 273 9.40 -1.21 31.92
CA PHE A 273 10.71 -0.59 31.73
C PHE A 273 10.61 0.88 31.33
N ASN A 274 9.73 1.22 30.38
CA ASN A 274 9.55 2.61 29.95
C ASN A 274 8.93 3.47 31.05
N ALA A 275 8.05 2.90 31.87
CA ALA A 275 7.47 3.58 33.02
C ALA A 275 8.54 3.97 34.07
N VAL A 276 9.59 3.16 34.25
CA VAL A 276 10.66 3.44 35.23
C VAL A 276 11.81 4.25 34.64
N PHE A 277 12.25 3.96 33.41
CA PHE A 277 13.49 4.52 32.84
C PHE A 277 13.27 5.45 31.64
N GLY A 278 12.02 5.64 31.22
CA GLY A 278 11.63 6.44 30.06
C GLY A 278 11.55 5.66 28.76
N GLY A 279 10.83 6.23 27.81
CA GLY A 279 10.72 5.71 26.44
C GLY A 279 10.52 6.82 25.42
N CYS A 280 10.60 6.45 24.15
CA CYS A 280 10.29 7.29 23.01
C CYS A 280 9.44 6.53 22.00
N ARG A 281 8.70 7.26 21.17
CA ARG A 281 7.82 6.67 20.17
C ARG A 281 8.59 5.86 19.13
N TYR A 282 9.76 6.35 18.70
CA TYR A 282 10.57 5.68 17.69
C TYR A 282 12.05 5.77 18.02
N THR A 283 12.76 4.67 17.81
CA THR A 283 14.22 4.63 17.80
C THR A 283 14.74 4.54 16.36
N PHE A 284 15.78 5.32 16.04
CA PHE A 284 16.43 5.30 14.74
C PHE A 284 17.90 4.99 14.91
N ILE A 285 18.39 4.07 14.09
CA ILE A 285 19.77 3.59 14.13
C ILE A 285 20.45 3.96 12.80
N LYS A 286 21.61 4.61 12.90
CA LYS A 286 22.44 4.93 11.74
C LYS A 286 23.90 4.55 11.98
N ARG A 287 24.33 3.45 11.37
CA ARG A 287 25.75 3.06 11.35
C ARG A 287 26.42 3.65 10.11
N GLU A 288 27.52 4.36 10.31
CA GLU A 288 28.40 4.84 9.25
C GLU A 288 29.55 3.84 9.06
N HIS A 289 29.93 3.57 7.82
CA HIS A 289 31.01 2.62 7.48
C HIS A 289 32.27 3.40 7.12
N SER A 290 33.40 3.07 7.73
CA SER A 290 34.70 3.58 7.30
C SER A 290 35.18 2.93 6.02
N ASP A 291 36.12 3.58 5.34
CA ASP A 291 36.80 3.03 4.17
C ASP A 291 37.52 1.70 4.50
N GLU A 292 38.01 1.54 5.74
CA GLU A 292 38.63 0.30 6.21
C GLU A 292 37.63 -0.85 6.30
N LEU A 293 36.46 -0.62 6.90
CA LEU A 293 35.39 -1.62 6.95
C LEU A 293 34.93 -2.01 5.54
N MET A 294 34.81 -1.04 4.64
CA MET A 294 34.43 -1.28 3.25
C MET A 294 35.52 -2.07 2.50
N ALA A 295 36.80 -1.79 2.74
CA ALA A 295 37.91 -2.57 2.20
C ALA A 295 37.91 -4.02 2.73
N VAL A 296 37.64 -4.22 4.02
CA VAL A 296 37.50 -5.55 4.65
C VAL A 296 36.33 -6.33 4.05
N ALA A 297 35.17 -5.70 3.92
CA ALA A 297 34.00 -6.32 3.30
C ALA A 297 34.27 -6.70 1.84
N THR A 298 34.99 -5.85 1.10
CA THR A 298 35.42 -6.11 -0.28
C THR A 298 36.33 -7.32 -0.34
N ARG A 299 37.43 -7.32 0.42
CA ARG A 299 38.39 -8.45 0.47
C ARG A 299 37.72 -9.76 0.89
N TYR A 300 36.77 -9.69 1.81
CA TYR A 300 36.01 -10.85 2.25
C TYR A 300 35.13 -11.43 1.14
N LEU A 301 34.46 -10.56 0.38
CA LEU A 301 33.67 -10.96 -0.78
C LEU A 301 34.58 -11.60 -1.85
N GLU A 302 35.72 -10.98 -2.17
CA GLU A 302 36.69 -11.51 -3.14
C GLU A 302 37.23 -12.88 -2.76
N GLN A 303 37.59 -13.08 -1.49
CA GLN A 303 38.05 -14.38 -1.00
C GLN A 303 36.96 -15.46 -1.11
N ARG A 304 35.70 -15.09 -0.90
CA ARG A 304 34.57 -16.03 -0.92
C ARG A 304 34.09 -16.33 -2.35
N SER A 305 34.10 -15.33 -3.23
CA SER A 305 33.67 -15.49 -4.62
C SER A 305 34.78 -16.02 -5.53
N GLY A 306 36.04 -15.77 -5.19
CA GLY A 306 37.20 -16.01 -6.06
C GLY A 306 37.38 -14.94 -7.16
N GLU A 307 36.58 -13.89 -7.15
CA GLU A 307 36.55 -12.84 -8.19
C GLU A 307 36.82 -11.45 -7.60
N ARG A 308 37.58 -10.62 -8.32
CA ARG A 308 37.95 -9.27 -7.89
C ARG A 308 36.79 -8.29 -8.08
N VAL A 309 36.49 -7.51 -7.04
CA VAL A 309 35.45 -6.47 -7.05
C VAL A 309 36.07 -5.18 -7.60
N THR A 310 35.96 -4.92 -8.90
CA THR A 310 36.57 -3.73 -9.54
C THR A 310 35.62 -2.56 -9.75
N GLY A 311 34.37 -2.65 -9.30
CA GLY A 311 33.39 -1.56 -9.39
C GLY A 311 33.01 -1.16 -10.82
N ASP A 312 33.34 -1.98 -11.81
CA ASP A 312 33.08 -1.74 -13.23
C ASP A 312 31.69 -2.29 -13.60
N ALA A 313 30.89 -1.50 -14.33
CA ALA A 313 29.49 -1.80 -14.63
C ALA A 313 29.30 -3.05 -15.54
N ASN A 314 30.38 -3.56 -16.13
CA ASN A 314 30.39 -4.67 -17.08
C ASN A 314 30.76 -6.05 -16.50
N GLN A 315 30.90 -6.21 -15.19
CA GLN A 315 31.11 -7.55 -14.60
C GLN A 315 29.78 -8.31 -14.41
N LEU A 316 29.71 -9.50 -15.03
CA LEU A 316 28.53 -10.36 -15.18
C LEU A 316 27.96 -10.99 -13.89
N ILE A 317 28.50 -10.69 -12.70
CA ILE A 317 27.95 -11.18 -11.42
C ILE A 317 27.57 -10.02 -10.46
N TRP A 318 28.09 -8.79 -10.70
CA TRP A 318 27.98 -7.67 -9.75
C TRP A 318 27.82 -6.32 -10.46
N GLY A 319 26.78 -6.16 -11.30
CA GLY A 319 26.42 -4.87 -11.91
C GLY A 319 25.96 -3.80 -10.89
N GLU A 320 24.86 -3.09 -11.16
CA GLU A 320 24.30 -1.99 -10.32
C GLU A 320 24.04 -2.33 -8.83
N TRP A 321 24.17 -3.59 -8.45
CA TRP A 321 23.91 -4.13 -7.10
C TRP A 321 25.17 -4.38 -6.27
N ALA A 322 26.38 -4.17 -6.83
CA ALA A 322 27.65 -4.37 -6.11
C ALA A 322 27.71 -3.55 -4.80
N GLN A 323 27.29 -2.28 -4.87
CA GLN A 323 27.27 -1.40 -3.70
C GLN A 323 26.27 -1.88 -2.63
N CYS A 324 25.11 -2.39 -3.05
CA CYS A 324 24.11 -2.96 -2.14
C CYS A 324 24.64 -4.21 -1.42
N LEU A 325 25.32 -5.10 -2.14
CA LEU A 325 25.87 -6.33 -1.57
C LEU A 325 27.08 -6.06 -0.67
N LEU A 326 27.95 -5.12 -1.06
CA LEU A 326 29.06 -4.65 -0.25
C LEU A 326 28.56 -4.04 1.06
N THR A 327 27.56 -3.16 0.99
CA THR A 327 26.92 -2.57 2.18
C THR A 327 26.26 -3.66 3.04
N ARG A 328 25.62 -4.67 2.42
CA ARG A 328 25.02 -5.80 3.13
C ARG A 328 26.05 -6.65 3.88
N GLU A 329 27.26 -6.84 3.33
CA GLU A 329 28.32 -7.52 4.06
C GLU A 329 28.99 -6.64 5.11
N ALA A 330 29.24 -5.36 4.84
CA ALA A 330 29.73 -4.41 5.85
C ALA A 330 28.82 -4.39 7.09
N ASN A 331 27.50 -4.48 6.90
CA ASN A 331 26.53 -4.57 7.99
C ASN A 331 26.65 -5.82 8.89
N LYS A 332 27.32 -6.89 8.42
CA LYS A 332 27.52 -8.15 9.17
C LYS A 332 28.90 -8.25 9.81
N VAL A 333 29.78 -7.31 9.49
CA VAL A 333 31.15 -7.27 9.99
C VAL A 333 31.21 -6.35 11.19
N THR A 334 31.86 -6.81 12.27
CA THR A 334 32.06 -6.07 13.52
C THR A 334 33.53 -5.88 13.81
N LEU A 335 33.86 -4.83 14.55
CA LEU A 335 35.21 -4.56 15.04
C LEU A 335 35.25 -4.78 16.55
N VAL A 336 36.01 -5.78 17.01
CA VAL A 336 36.16 -6.12 18.43
C VAL A 336 37.65 -6.19 18.75
N GLY A 337 38.12 -5.33 19.66
CA GLY A 337 39.54 -5.33 20.07
C GLY A 337 40.54 -5.08 18.94
N GLY A 338 40.13 -4.39 17.87
CA GLY A 338 40.96 -4.14 16.68
C GLY A 338 40.97 -5.28 15.65
N VAL A 339 40.24 -6.37 15.89
CA VAL A 339 40.08 -7.49 14.96
C VAL A 339 38.70 -7.43 14.30
N TRP A 340 38.64 -7.72 13.00
CA TRP A 340 37.39 -7.79 12.25
C TRP A 340 36.76 -9.18 12.38
N HIS A 341 35.50 -9.23 12.79
CA HIS A 341 34.71 -10.44 12.95
C HIS A 341 33.53 -10.44 11.96
N ARG A 342 33.12 -11.62 11.50
CA ARG A 342 31.88 -11.81 10.75
C ARG A 342 31.03 -12.83 11.49
N LYS A 343 29.81 -12.45 11.88
CA LYS A 343 28.92 -13.30 12.70
C LYS A 343 29.59 -13.87 13.97
N GLY A 344 30.45 -13.09 14.61
CA GLY A 344 31.16 -13.47 15.85
C GLY A 344 32.50 -14.18 15.65
N GLU A 345 32.78 -14.73 14.47
CA GLU A 345 34.06 -15.40 14.19
C GLU A 345 35.09 -14.41 13.61
N PRO A 346 36.35 -14.46 14.05
CA PRO A 346 37.40 -13.61 13.49
C PRO A 346 37.61 -13.96 12.01
N ILE A 347 37.72 -12.94 11.15
CA ILE A 347 37.94 -13.16 9.73
C ILE A 347 39.36 -13.67 9.51
N VAL A 348 39.48 -14.93 9.10
CA VAL A 348 40.75 -15.55 8.71
C VAL A 348 40.97 -15.36 7.21
N TRP A 349 42.00 -14.60 6.87
CA TRP A 349 42.40 -14.38 5.49
C TRP A 349 43.24 -15.57 5.00
N GLN A 350 42.87 -16.15 3.85
CA GLN A 350 43.76 -17.06 3.15
C GLN A 350 44.88 -16.25 2.50
N GLU A 351 46.14 -16.54 2.86
CA GLU A 351 47.28 -16.00 2.14
C GLU A 351 47.31 -16.62 0.73
N ALA A 352 46.99 -15.82 -0.28
CA ALA A 352 47.23 -16.22 -1.66
C ALA A 352 48.75 -16.29 -1.91
N PRO A 353 49.27 -17.32 -2.60
CA PRO A 353 50.69 -17.37 -2.94
C PRO A 353 51.05 -16.11 -3.75
N GLN A 354 52.15 -15.45 -3.36
CA GLN A 354 52.69 -14.29 -4.05
C GLN A 354 52.92 -14.63 -5.52
N ALA A 355 52.00 -14.20 -6.38
CA ALA A 355 52.17 -14.23 -7.81
C ALA A 355 52.99 -13.01 -8.25
N LEU A 356 54.11 -13.34 -8.90
CA LEU A 356 55.08 -12.47 -9.54
C LEU A 356 54.48 -11.43 -10.50
N ALA A 357 55.28 -10.37 -10.66
CA ALA A 357 55.27 -9.34 -11.70
C ALA A 357 54.15 -8.30 -11.64
N VAL A 358 54.52 -7.14 -11.08
CA VAL A 358 53.93 -5.84 -11.35
C VAL A 358 53.94 -5.61 -12.86
N VAL A 359 52.79 -5.79 -13.52
CA VAL A 359 52.53 -5.09 -14.78
C VAL A 359 52.14 -3.67 -14.39
N ALA A 360 53.00 -2.72 -14.75
CA ALA A 360 52.76 -1.30 -14.54
C ALA A 360 51.38 -0.90 -15.10
N PRO A 361 50.65 0.02 -14.44
CA PRO A 361 49.43 0.56 -15.02
C PRO A 361 49.77 1.21 -16.36
N VAL A 362 49.03 0.84 -17.41
CA VAL A 362 49.09 1.54 -18.70
C VAL A 362 48.71 2.99 -18.40
N ALA A 363 49.71 3.88 -18.47
CA ALA A 363 49.51 5.30 -18.27
C ALA A 363 48.48 5.79 -19.29
N ALA A 364 47.42 6.45 -18.82
CA ALA A 364 46.47 7.13 -19.67
C ALA A 364 47.22 8.08 -20.62
N VAL A 365 47.15 7.81 -21.93
CA VAL A 365 47.83 8.60 -22.96
C VAL A 365 47.22 10.00 -22.94
N LYS A 366 48.00 11.01 -22.52
CA LYS A 366 47.56 12.40 -22.50
C LYS A 366 47.27 12.87 -23.93
N PRO A 367 46.08 13.45 -24.22
CA PRO A 367 45.76 13.98 -25.55
C PRO A 367 46.72 15.09 -25.94
N LYS A 368 47.21 15.04 -27.17
CA LYS A 368 48.01 16.12 -27.78
C LYS A 368 47.12 16.99 -28.65
N PHE A 369 47.08 18.29 -28.35
CA PHE A 369 46.30 19.28 -29.10
C PHE A 369 47.23 20.09 -30.00
N THR A 370 46.86 20.21 -31.28
CA THR A 370 47.54 21.06 -32.24
C THR A 370 46.52 21.99 -32.89
N ALA A 371 46.68 23.30 -32.76
CA ALA A 371 45.75 24.28 -33.31
C ALA A 371 46.47 25.22 -34.27
N LYS A 372 45.95 25.38 -35.49
CA LYS A 372 46.49 26.27 -36.52
C LYS A 372 45.46 27.36 -36.85
N PRO A 373 45.83 28.65 -36.80
CA PRO A 373 44.95 29.72 -37.20
C PRO A 373 44.82 29.75 -38.73
N VAL A 374 43.59 29.92 -39.21
CA VAL A 374 43.25 30.13 -40.62
C VAL A 374 42.31 31.33 -40.69
N GLY A 375 42.88 32.52 -40.88
CA GLY A 375 42.14 33.79 -40.80
C GLY A 375 41.65 34.08 -39.36
N ALA A 376 40.35 34.34 -39.20
CA ALA A 376 39.70 34.56 -37.90
C ALA A 376 39.20 33.26 -37.22
N LEU A 377 39.53 32.10 -37.79
CA LEU A 377 39.07 30.78 -37.35
C LEU A 377 40.27 29.87 -37.04
N TRP A 378 40.01 28.76 -36.35
CA TRP A 378 41.03 27.81 -35.91
C TRP A 378 40.72 26.41 -36.41
N ASN A 379 41.74 25.72 -36.92
CA ASN A 379 41.69 24.29 -37.18
C ASN A 379 42.44 23.56 -36.06
N VAL A 380 41.74 22.70 -35.32
CA VAL A 380 42.27 21.99 -34.15
C VAL A 380 42.31 20.49 -34.43
N THR A 381 43.46 19.89 -34.20
CA THR A 381 43.69 18.44 -34.25
C THR A 381 43.95 17.91 -32.84
N ILE A 382 43.29 16.81 -32.48
CA ILE A 382 43.42 16.12 -31.20
C ILE A 382 43.89 14.70 -31.48
N GLU A 383 45.05 14.34 -30.94
CA GLU A 383 45.67 13.01 -31.11
C GLU A 383 45.66 12.25 -29.76
N GLN A 384 45.10 11.05 -29.75
CA GLN A 384 45.03 10.14 -28.60
C GLN A 384 45.42 8.72 -29.03
N GLY A 385 46.67 8.32 -28.74
CA GLY A 385 47.19 7.05 -29.23
C GLY A 385 47.22 7.02 -30.77
N GLU A 386 46.54 6.05 -31.38
CA GLU A 386 46.42 5.93 -32.84
C GLU A 386 45.23 6.73 -33.43
N GLN A 387 44.38 7.33 -32.60
CA GLN A 387 43.21 8.08 -33.06
C GLN A 387 43.52 9.57 -33.23
N ARG A 388 43.16 10.11 -34.39
CA ARG A 388 43.35 11.52 -34.75
C ARG A 388 42.03 12.14 -35.17
N HIS A 389 41.58 13.14 -34.41
CA HIS A 389 40.35 13.88 -34.68
C HIS A 389 40.68 15.31 -35.11
N GLN A 390 40.12 15.75 -36.23
CA GLN A 390 40.34 17.08 -36.79
C GLN A 390 39.02 17.87 -36.80
N PHE A 391 39.08 19.11 -36.33
CA PHE A 391 37.97 20.03 -36.24
C PHE A 391 38.39 21.34 -36.91
N ASP A 392 37.80 21.63 -38.06
CA ASP A 392 38.12 22.82 -38.84
C ASP A 392 37.10 23.94 -38.58
N TYR A 393 37.51 25.19 -38.81
CA TYR A 393 36.66 26.38 -38.75
C TYR A 393 36.08 26.74 -37.37
N ILE A 394 36.81 26.47 -36.28
CA ILE A 394 36.38 26.84 -34.93
C ILE A 394 36.54 28.34 -34.71
N ALA A 395 35.44 29.05 -34.51
CA ALA A 395 35.42 30.46 -34.14
C ALA A 395 35.82 30.63 -32.66
N ALA A 396 37.01 31.17 -32.43
CA ALA A 396 37.52 31.42 -31.08
C ALA A 396 38.50 32.60 -31.06
N ASP A 397 38.44 33.38 -29.98
CA ASP A 397 39.32 34.52 -29.71
C ASP A 397 40.77 34.12 -29.36
N SER A 398 41.02 32.84 -29.09
CA SER A 398 42.32 32.35 -28.64
C SER A 398 42.49 30.85 -28.88
N MET A 399 43.74 30.43 -29.11
CA MET A 399 44.12 29.03 -29.30
C MET A 399 43.60 28.12 -28.17
N GLY A 400 43.75 28.56 -26.92
CA GLY A 400 43.33 27.77 -25.75
C GLY A 400 41.81 27.64 -25.62
N LYS A 401 41.02 28.56 -26.19
CA LYS A 401 39.56 28.45 -26.25
C LYS A 401 39.12 27.58 -27.42
N ALA A 402 39.80 27.68 -28.57
CA ALA A 402 39.60 26.78 -29.71
C ALA A 402 39.81 25.31 -29.33
N CYS A 403 40.91 24.98 -28.63
CA CYS A 403 41.19 23.62 -28.17
C CYS A 403 40.14 23.10 -27.17
N ARG A 404 39.63 23.96 -26.28
CA ARG A 404 38.57 23.59 -25.33
C ARG A 404 37.22 23.34 -26.01
N ILE A 405 36.87 24.14 -27.03
CA ILE A 405 35.65 23.94 -27.82
C ILE A 405 35.75 22.62 -28.60
N ALA A 406 36.88 22.35 -29.25
CA ALA A 406 37.11 21.08 -29.95
C ALA A 406 37.03 19.87 -29.00
N TRP A 407 37.61 19.98 -27.80
CA TRP A 407 37.54 18.93 -26.79
C TRP A 407 36.12 18.69 -26.28
N ALA A 408 35.32 19.75 -26.10
CA ALA A 408 33.92 19.65 -25.71
C ALA A 408 33.07 19.00 -26.81
N MET A 409 33.35 19.28 -28.08
CA MET A 409 32.68 18.61 -29.22
C MET A 409 32.97 17.11 -29.28
N LEU A 410 34.19 16.69 -28.91
CA LEU A 410 34.59 15.28 -28.89
C LEU A 410 34.03 14.50 -27.68
N THR A 411 33.69 15.19 -26.58
CA THR A 411 33.36 14.56 -25.28
C THR A 411 31.89 14.63 -24.87
N GLN A 412 31.01 15.24 -25.66
CA GLN A 412 29.58 15.21 -25.37
C GLN A 412 28.92 13.94 -25.95
N PRO A 413 28.08 13.23 -25.16
CA PRO A 413 27.21 12.19 -25.69
C PRO A 413 26.09 12.83 -26.52
N THR A 414 25.88 12.32 -27.74
CA THR A 414 24.76 12.67 -28.60
C THR A 414 23.42 12.49 -27.87
N PRO A 415 22.49 13.47 -27.92
CA PRO A 415 21.11 13.25 -27.50
C PRO A 415 20.40 12.28 -28.46
N PRO A 416 19.39 11.50 -28.00
CA PRO A 416 18.56 10.69 -28.88
C PRO A 416 17.74 11.58 -29.82
N GLU A 417 17.81 11.30 -31.12
CA GLU A 417 16.79 11.70 -32.09
C GLU A 417 15.47 11.00 -31.75
N ASP A 418 14.45 11.78 -31.43
CA ASP A 418 13.04 11.45 -31.67
C ASP A 418 12.26 12.77 -31.72
N ASP A 419 12.24 13.35 -32.93
CA ASP A 419 11.22 14.28 -33.38
C ASP A 419 10.75 13.79 -34.75
N PRO A 420 9.60 13.09 -34.83
CA PRO A 420 8.92 12.84 -36.08
C PRO A 420 7.65 13.68 -36.14
N ASP A 421 7.75 15.01 -36.13
CA ASP A 421 6.99 15.81 -37.10
C ASP A 421 7.50 17.26 -37.19
N GLY A 422 7.90 17.66 -38.38
CA GLY A 422 8.16 19.06 -38.71
C GLY A 422 6.88 19.87 -38.62
N GLY A 423 6.60 20.45 -37.45
CA GLY A 423 5.55 21.44 -37.25
C GLY A 423 6.13 22.86 -37.24
N GLN A 424 5.86 23.62 -38.30
CA GLN A 424 6.15 25.05 -38.38
C GLN A 424 5.65 25.81 -37.14
N PRO A 425 6.38 26.81 -36.61
CA PRO A 425 5.85 27.68 -35.58
C PRO A 425 4.69 28.49 -36.14
N VAL A 426 3.50 28.29 -35.56
CA VAL A 426 2.33 29.15 -35.79
C VAL A 426 2.67 30.55 -35.27
N PRO A 427 2.45 31.63 -36.03
CA PRO A 427 2.82 32.97 -35.61
C PRO A 427 1.92 33.43 -34.45
N VAL A 428 2.51 33.59 -33.27
CA VAL A 428 1.88 34.35 -32.19
C VAL A 428 2.12 35.82 -32.51
N ALA A 429 1.06 36.52 -32.92
CA ALA A 429 1.08 37.96 -33.15
C ALA A 429 1.54 38.70 -31.87
N PRO A 430 2.36 39.76 -31.98
CA PRO A 430 2.68 40.60 -30.84
C PRO A 430 1.40 41.33 -30.41
N ILE A 431 0.98 41.14 -29.16
CA ILE A 431 0.05 42.06 -28.51
C ILE A 431 0.85 43.30 -28.15
N THR A 432 0.91 44.25 -29.08
CA THR A 432 1.30 45.64 -28.84
C THR A 432 0.02 46.45 -28.72
N GLU A 433 0.03 47.42 -27.78
CA GLU A 433 -1.05 48.37 -27.41
C GLU A 433 -2.07 47.78 -26.43
N LEU A 434 -2.23 48.30 -25.20
CA LEU A 434 -2.41 49.69 -24.80
C LEU A 434 -1.86 49.94 -23.39
N ILE A 435 -0.84 50.79 -23.24
CA ILE A 435 -0.70 51.64 -22.05
C ILE A 435 -0.20 53.01 -22.51
N THR A 436 -1.14 53.90 -22.82
CA THR A 436 -0.93 55.34 -22.73
C THR A 436 -2.20 55.99 -22.20
N GLN A 437 -2.08 56.59 -21.02
CA GLN A 437 -2.55 57.94 -20.64
C GLN A 437 -3.05 57.99 -19.20
N THR A 438 -2.30 58.72 -18.40
CA THR A 438 -2.73 59.39 -17.18
C THR A 438 -3.88 60.34 -17.50
N ALA A 439 -5.05 60.13 -16.89
CA ALA A 439 -6.09 61.13 -16.76
C ALA A 439 -6.66 61.07 -15.34
N GLN A 440 -6.54 62.19 -14.63
CA GLN A 440 -7.15 62.42 -13.32
C GLN A 440 -8.68 62.43 -13.44
N GLY A 441 -9.36 61.87 -12.43
CA GLY A 441 -10.71 62.29 -12.05
C GLY A 441 -11.86 61.31 -12.30
N ALA A 442 -11.88 60.19 -11.57
CA ALA A 442 -13.05 59.53 -10.97
C ALA A 442 -12.58 58.18 -10.37
N GLU A 443 -12.81 57.93 -9.08
CA GLU A 443 -12.43 56.66 -8.42
C GLU A 443 -13.18 55.48 -9.08
N ALA A 444 -12.50 54.76 -9.97
CA ALA A 444 -12.94 53.47 -10.47
C ALA A 444 -12.83 52.41 -9.37
N PRO A 445 -13.76 51.44 -9.28
CA PRO A 445 -13.71 50.39 -8.28
C PRO A 445 -12.39 49.62 -8.41
N THR A 446 -11.61 49.58 -7.34
CA THR A 446 -10.34 48.85 -7.30
C THR A 446 -10.62 47.35 -7.43
N LEU A 447 -10.09 46.71 -8.47
CA LEU A 447 -10.19 45.25 -8.68
C LEU A 447 -9.71 44.50 -7.43
N THR A 448 -10.55 43.61 -6.91
CA THR A 448 -10.24 42.80 -5.74
C THR A 448 -9.72 41.42 -6.15
N ARG A 449 -9.00 40.73 -5.26
CA ARG A 449 -8.58 39.34 -5.52
C ARG A 449 -9.76 38.39 -5.70
N ALA A 450 -10.92 38.67 -5.11
CA ALA A 450 -12.12 37.88 -5.34
C ALA A 450 -12.52 37.86 -6.83
N ASP A 451 -12.30 38.97 -7.55
CA ASP A 451 -12.65 39.11 -8.96
C ASP A 451 -11.76 38.26 -9.89
N THR A 452 -10.59 37.82 -9.40
CA THR A 452 -9.67 36.92 -10.14
C THR A 452 -9.87 35.44 -9.80
N LEU A 453 -10.80 35.12 -8.90
CA LEU A 453 -11.18 33.74 -8.58
C LEU A 453 -12.10 33.21 -9.69
N GLY A 454 -11.49 32.62 -10.73
CA GLY A 454 -12.20 31.95 -11.82
C GLY A 454 -13.14 30.82 -11.36
N LYS A 455 -13.67 30.04 -12.30
CA LYS A 455 -14.69 29.02 -12.03
C LYS A 455 -14.13 27.83 -11.25
N TYR A 456 -14.19 27.89 -9.92
CA TYR A 456 -13.68 26.84 -9.03
C TYR A 456 -14.34 25.48 -9.25
N ALA A 457 -15.67 25.44 -9.40
CA ALA A 457 -16.43 24.20 -9.60
C ALA A 457 -15.96 23.43 -10.85
N ASP A 458 -15.88 24.11 -11.99
CA ASP A 458 -15.40 23.54 -13.26
C ASP A 458 -14.03 22.86 -13.12
N ARG A 459 -13.13 23.42 -12.30
CA ARG A 459 -11.79 22.82 -12.06
C ARG A 459 -11.82 21.57 -11.21
N VAL A 460 -12.72 21.54 -10.23
CA VAL A 460 -12.94 20.35 -9.40
C VAL A 460 -13.51 19.24 -10.27
N ASP A 461 -14.50 19.56 -11.10
CA ASP A 461 -15.14 18.59 -11.99
C ASP A 461 -14.19 18.12 -13.10
N ALA A 462 -13.49 19.01 -13.79
CA ALA A 462 -12.46 18.64 -14.78
C ALA A 462 -11.31 17.81 -14.17
N LYS A 463 -11.04 17.95 -12.86
CA LYS A 463 -10.09 17.08 -12.16
C LYS A 463 -10.70 15.71 -11.85
N ARG A 464 -11.97 15.65 -11.45
CA ARG A 464 -12.71 14.40 -11.24
C ARG A 464 -12.78 13.59 -12.53
N GLU A 465 -13.20 14.23 -13.63
CA GLU A 465 -13.30 13.60 -14.95
C GLU A 465 -11.95 13.04 -15.42
N ARG A 466 -10.87 13.82 -15.32
CA ARG A 466 -9.52 13.31 -15.68
C ARG A 466 -9.11 12.09 -14.88
N LEU A 467 -9.38 12.08 -13.57
CA LEU A 467 -9.07 10.92 -12.72
C LEU A 467 -9.94 9.71 -13.09
N GLN A 468 -11.22 9.93 -13.41
CA GLN A 468 -12.13 8.87 -13.88
C GLN A 468 -11.67 8.29 -15.22
N VAL A 469 -11.30 9.13 -16.19
CA VAL A 469 -10.76 8.68 -17.48
C VAL A 469 -9.49 7.86 -17.26
N TRP A 470 -8.59 8.29 -16.37
CA TRP A 470 -7.40 7.51 -16.03
C TRP A 470 -7.72 6.19 -15.34
N ALA A 471 -8.74 6.15 -14.48
CA ALA A 471 -9.21 4.91 -13.85
C ALA A 471 -9.77 3.94 -14.91
N ILE A 472 -10.62 4.41 -15.81
CA ILE A 472 -11.17 3.62 -16.93
C ILE A 472 -10.04 3.06 -17.80
N ASN A 473 -9.07 3.89 -18.16
CA ASN A 473 -7.92 3.44 -18.96
C ASN A 473 -7.07 2.40 -18.22
N ALA A 474 -6.89 2.54 -16.90
CA ALA A 474 -6.20 1.54 -16.08
C ALA A 474 -7.00 0.23 -15.98
N SER A 475 -8.33 0.29 -15.84
CA SER A 475 -9.22 -0.87 -15.83
C SER A 475 -9.14 -1.64 -17.14
N ARG A 476 -9.28 -0.95 -18.28
CA ARG A 476 -9.15 -1.54 -19.62
C ARG A 476 -7.78 -2.20 -19.82
N ALA A 477 -6.72 -1.55 -19.34
CA ALA A 477 -5.37 -2.11 -19.40
C ALA A 477 -5.21 -3.35 -18.50
N SER A 478 -5.86 -3.37 -17.32
CA SER A 478 -5.92 -4.53 -16.43
C SER A 478 -6.61 -5.71 -17.10
N GLU A 479 -7.81 -5.50 -17.65
CA GLU A 479 -8.57 -6.51 -18.39
C GLU A 479 -7.78 -7.06 -19.57
N ALA A 480 -7.12 -6.20 -20.35
CA ALA A 480 -6.27 -6.64 -21.46
C ALA A 480 -5.11 -7.55 -20.99
N ARG A 481 -4.48 -7.24 -19.86
CA ARG A 481 -3.42 -8.08 -19.27
C ARG A 481 -3.96 -9.40 -18.73
N PHE A 482 -5.10 -9.37 -18.06
CA PHE A 482 -5.79 -10.56 -17.57
C PHE A 482 -6.18 -11.49 -18.73
N ASN A 483 -6.85 -10.96 -19.75
CA ASN A 483 -7.26 -11.71 -20.94
C ASN A 483 -6.06 -12.29 -21.69
N HIS A 484 -4.94 -11.57 -21.76
CA HIS A 484 -3.71 -12.08 -22.37
C HIS A 484 -3.11 -13.24 -21.55
N GLY A 485 -3.10 -13.15 -20.21
CA GLY A 485 -2.68 -14.25 -19.33
C GLY A 485 -3.60 -15.47 -19.46
N MET A 486 -4.93 -15.26 -19.42
CA MET A 486 -5.92 -16.33 -19.61
C MET A 486 -5.83 -16.96 -21.00
N GLY A 487 -5.53 -16.17 -22.03
CA GLY A 487 -5.31 -16.67 -23.39
C GLY A 487 -4.08 -17.56 -23.54
N ILE A 488 -3.04 -17.37 -22.72
CA ILE A 488 -1.90 -18.30 -22.65
C ILE A 488 -2.30 -19.56 -21.89
N LEU A 489 -3.00 -19.39 -20.76
CA LEU A 489 -3.44 -20.48 -19.90
C LEU A 489 -4.44 -21.42 -20.58
N SER A 490 -5.26 -20.91 -21.51
CA SER A 490 -6.25 -21.73 -22.24
C SER A 490 -5.62 -22.84 -23.10
N TYR A 491 -4.35 -22.71 -23.46
CA TYR A 491 -3.59 -23.75 -24.17
C TYR A 491 -2.94 -24.78 -23.25
N ILE A 492 -3.03 -24.60 -21.92
CA ILE A 492 -2.47 -25.51 -20.91
C ILE A 492 -3.64 -26.23 -20.24
N VAL A 493 -3.62 -27.57 -20.28
CA VAL A 493 -4.67 -28.36 -19.62
C VAL A 493 -4.52 -28.22 -18.10
N PRO A 494 -5.60 -27.87 -17.37
CA PRO A 494 -5.55 -27.75 -15.91
C PRO A 494 -5.03 -29.04 -15.25
N GLY A 495 -4.07 -28.90 -14.34
CA GLY A 495 -3.46 -30.02 -13.62
C GLY A 495 -2.37 -30.78 -14.39
N GLN A 496 -2.03 -30.37 -15.61
CA GLN A 496 -0.94 -30.98 -16.36
C GLN A 496 0.43 -30.72 -15.68
N PRO A 497 1.19 -31.77 -15.29
CA PRO A 497 2.52 -31.58 -14.70
C PRO A 497 3.52 -31.08 -15.76
N ILE A 498 4.53 -30.32 -15.30
CA ILE A 498 5.67 -29.95 -16.14
C ILE A 498 6.48 -31.21 -16.43
N LEU A 499 6.59 -31.59 -17.70
CA LEU A 499 7.35 -32.75 -18.14
C LEU A 499 8.86 -32.44 -18.13
N ILE A 500 9.54 -32.78 -17.04
CA ILE A 500 10.97 -32.51 -16.85
C ILE A 500 11.80 -33.33 -17.86
N GLY A 501 12.70 -32.68 -18.60
CA GLY A 501 13.56 -33.30 -19.62
C GLY A 501 12.93 -33.42 -21.02
N HIS A 502 11.66 -33.05 -21.20
CA HIS A 502 10.97 -33.07 -22.50
C HIS A 502 11.20 -31.75 -23.27
N ASN A 503 11.11 -31.78 -24.61
CA ASN A 503 11.35 -30.59 -25.45
C ASN A 503 10.36 -29.42 -25.17
N SER A 504 9.20 -29.72 -24.58
CA SER A 504 8.16 -28.75 -24.21
C SER A 504 8.40 -28.11 -22.84
N GLU A 505 9.34 -28.61 -22.02
CA GLU A 505 9.59 -28.13 -20.66
C GLU A 505 9.87 -26.61 -20.63
N ARG A 506 10.81 -26.15 -21.47
CA ARG A 506 11.21 -24.74 -21.52
C ARG A 506 10.05 -23.83 -21.91
N ARG A 507 9.21 -24.28 -22.84
CA ARG A 507 8.03 -23.52 -23.28
C ARG A 507 6.99 -23.45 -22.18
N HIS A 508 6.66 -24.59 -21.55
CA HIS A 508 5.69 -24.65 -20.46
C HIS A 508 6.10 -23.73 -19.29
N ARG A 509 7.37 -23.78 -18.83
CA ARG A 509 7.86 -22.87 -17.79
C ARG A 509 7.73 -21.39 -18.19
N ARG A 510 8.12 -21.05 -19.42
CA ARG A 510 8.05 -19.68 -19.93
C ARG A 510 6.60 -19.19 -20.06
N ASP A 511 5.68 -20.05 -20.47
CA ASP A 511 4.25 -19.72 -20.58
C ASP A 511 3.66 -19.45 -19.19
N LEU A 512 3.98 -20.28 -18.19
CA LEU A 512 3.58 -20.03 -16.78
C LEU A 512 4.19 -18.74 -16.21
N GLU A 513 5.48 -18.46 -16.46
CA GLU A 513 6.11 -17.19 -16.06
C GLU A 513 5.46 -15.98 -16.73
N ASN A 514 5.05 -16.12 -18.00
CA ASN A 514 4.33 -15.06 -18.72
C ASN A 514 2.92 -14.87 -18.15
N VAL A 515 2.22 -15.94 -17.80
CA VAL A 515 0.93 -15.87 -17.10
C VAL A 515 1.09 -15.14 -15.78
N ASP A 516 2.03 -15.56 -14.93
CA ASP A 516 2.30 -14.91 -13.63
C ASP A 516 2.60 -13.42 -13.78
N ARG A 517 3.46 -13.04 -14.73
CA ARG A 517 3.76 -11.62 -15.01
C ARG A 517 2.55 -10.83 -15.46
N ASN A 518 1.71 -11.38 -16.34
CA ASN A 518 0.50 -10.71 -16.82
C ASN A 518 -0.56 -10.60 -15.69
N MET A 519 -0.68 -11.62 -14.84
CA MET A 519 -1.56 -11.63 -13.67
C MET A 519 -1.10 -10.61 -12.61
N GLY A 520 0.20 -10.55 -12.31
CA GLY A 520 0.75 -9.54 -11.42
C GLY A 520 0.53 -8.12 -11.95
N ALA A 521 0.71 -7.92 -13.26
CA ALA A 521 0.47 -6.63 -13.92
C ALA A 521 -1.02 -6.23 -13.94
N SER A 522 -1.94 -7.18 -14.16
CA SER A 522 -3.39 -6.90 -14.11
C SER A 522 -3.81 -6.48 -12.70
N VAL A 523 -3.38 -7.22 -11.67
CA VAL A 523 -3.66 -6.86 -10.26
C VAL A 523 -3.12 -5.47 -9.91
N ALA A 524 -1.90 -5.13 -10.35
CA ALA A 524 -1.33 -3.80 -10.12
C ALA A 524 -2.11 -2.68 -10.82
N LEU A 525 -2.56 -2.91 -12.05
CA LEU A 525 -3.37 -1.96 -12.82
C LEU A 525 -4.79 -1.83 -12.27
N ASP A 526 -5.38 -2.91 -11.78
CA ASP A 526 -6.68 -2.90 -11.10
C ASP A 526 -6.63 -2.09 -9.80
N LYS A 527 -5.64 -2.35 -8.94
CA LYS A 527 -5.38 -1.52 -7.74
C LYS A 527 -5.19 -0.05 -8.09
N LYS A 528 -4.49 0.25 -9.20
CA LYS A 528 -4.32 1.62 -9.70
C LYS A 528 -5.66 2.23 -10.15
N SER A 529 -6.52 1.48 -10.83
CA SER A 529 -7.86 1.89 -11.22
C SER A 529 -8.71 2.25 -10.00
N GLN A 530 -8.77 1.34 -9.02
CA GLN A 530 -9.50 1.54 -7.76
C GLN A 530 -9.00 2.77 -7.01
N TYR A 531 -7.68 2.94 -6.89
CA TYR A 531 -7.08 4.10 -6.26
C TYR A 531 -7.46 5.41 -6.96
N LEU A 532 -7.42 5.45 -8.29
CA LEU A 532 -7.79 6.63 -9.07
C LEU A 532 -9.29 6.94 -8.96
N SER A 533 -10.14 5.91 -8.95
CA SER A 533 -11.59 6.04 -8.74
C SER A 533 -11.90 6.62 -7.36
N ALA A 534 -11.38 6.02 -6.30
CA ALA A 534 -11.53 6.51 -4.93
C ALA A 534 -11.02 7.95 -4.78
N ARG A 535 -9.90 8.28 -5.45
CA ARG A 535 -9.38 9.65 -5.48
C ARG A 535 -10.33 10.61 -6.20
N ALA A 536 -10.99 10.19 -7.28
CA ALA A 536 -11.96 11.02 -8.00
C ALA A 536 -13.20 11.32 -7.15
N GLU A 537 -13.67 10.35 -6.37
CA GLU A 537 -14.83 10.51 -5.46
C GLU A 537 -14.57 11.54 -4.36
N VAL A 538 -13.35 11.59 -3.84
CA VAL A 538 -12.95 12.50 -2.75
C VAL A 538 -12.61 13.91 -3.26
N VAL A 539 -12.33 14.08 -4.57
CA VAL A 539 -12.06 15.41 -5.15
C VAL A 539 -13.27 16.33 -4.94
N GLY A 540 -13.02 17.46 -4.27
CA GLY A 540 -14.04 18.45 -3.90
C GLY A 540 -14.66 18.25 -2.52
N ARG A 541 -14.50 17.07 -1.88
CA ARG A 541 -15.04 16.79 -0.53
C ARG A 541 -14.14 17.26 0.63
N GLY A 542 -13.01 17.90 0.32
CA GLY A 542 -12.08 18.43 1.30
C GLY A 542 -12.59 19.69 2.02
N GLY A 543 -11.73 20.31 2.83
CA GLY A 543 -12.05 21.58 3.50
C GLY A 543 -12.35 22.72 2.51
N ILE A 544 -13.08 23.73 2.98
CA ILE A 544 -13.47 24.89 2.16
C ILE A 544 -12.22 25.65 1.72
N ALA A 545 -12.02 25.66 0.40
CA ALA A 545 -10.87 26.21 -0.28
C ALA A 545 -10.90 27.75 -0.29
N SER A 546 -9.76 28.44 -0.08
CA SER A 546 -9.71 29.91 -0.07
C SER A 546 -9.88 30.56 -1.45
N ASP A 547 -9.65 29.80 -2.50
CA ASP A 547 -9.79 30.16 -3.92
C ASP A 547 -11.15 29.74 -4.49
N ASN A 548 -12.09 29.32 -3.64
CA ASN A 548 -13.50 29.19 -4.02
C ASN A 548 -14.17 30.57 -3.85
N PRO A 549 -14.82 31.15 -4.88
CA PRO A 549 -15.55 32.40 -4.75
C PRO A 549 -16.61 32.35 -3.63
N GLU A 550 -17.26 31.21 -3.44
CA GLU A 550 -18.30 31.01 -2.41
C GLU A 550 -17.72 30.63 -1.02
N ALA A 551 -16.40 30.69 -0.83
CA ALA A 551 -15.76 30.22 0.40
C ALA A 551 -16.29 30.90 1.67
N LEU A 552 -16.55 32.21 1.61
CA LEU A 552 -17.04 32.98 2.75
C LEU A 552 -18.47 32.58 3.14
N GLU A 553 -19.33 32.32 2.17
CA GLU A 553 -20.71 31.89 2.41
C GLU A 553 -20.74 30.51 3.05
N LEU A 554 -19.98 29.56 2.49
CA LEU A 554 -19.85 28.20 3.03
C LEU A 554 -19.27 28.20 4.45
N LEU A 555 -18.28 29.04 4.73
CA LEU A 555 -17.69 29.16 6.06
C LEU A 555 -18.67 29.78 7.07
N ARG A 556 -19.43 30.80 6.67
CA ARG A 556 -20.47 31.41 7.51
C ARG A 556 -21.62 30.43 7.81
N ALA A 557 -22.06 29.67 6.81
CA ALA A 557 -23.07 28.61 7.02
C ALA A 557 -22.57 27.54 8.00
N ARG A 558 -21.31 27.10 7.86
CA ARG A 558 -20.70 26.14 8.79
C ARG A 558 -20.52 26.70 10.20
N LEU A 559 -20.21 28.00 10.32
CA LEU A 559 -20.16 28.69 11.62
C LEU A 559 -21.55 28.70 12.27
N ALA A 560 -22.58 29.11 11.54
CA ALA A 560 -23.96 29.13 12.03
C ALA A 560 -24.42 27.74 12.51
N GLN A 561 -24.14 26.68 11.75
CA GLN A 561 -24.43 25.31 12.15
C GLN A 561 -23.77 24.94 13.49
N ARG A 562 -22.50 25.33 13.69
CA ARG A 562 -21.74 25.05 14.91
C ARG A 562 -22.26 25.86 16.11
N GLU A 563 -22.70 27.08 15.88
CA GLU A 563 -23.33 27.93 16.90
C GLU A 563 -24.70 27.38 17.32
N THR A 564 -25.54 26.95 16.37
CA THR A 564 -26.80 26.27 16.68
C THR A 564 -26.56 24.98 17.48
N LYS A 565 -25.58 24.16 17.07
CA LYS A 565 -25.20 22.96 17.82
C LYS A 565 -24.73 23.31 19.23
N GLN A 566 -23.95 24.38 19.38
CA GLN A 566 -23.50 24.86 20.69
C GLN A 566 -24.66 25.23 21.59
N GLN A 567 -25.66 25.93 21.04
CA GLN A 567 -26.84 26.35 21.78
C GLN A 567 -27.68 25.14 22.19
N ALA A 568 -27.94 24.20 21.27
CA ALA A 568 -28.64 22.95 21.57
C ALA A 568 -27.97 22.14 22.69
N MET A 569 -26.63 22.03 22.70
CA MET A 569 -25.90 21.36 23.78
C MET A 569 -26.04 22.07 25.13
N LYS A 570 -26.06 23.42 25.14
CA LYS A 570 -26.29 24.19 26.36
C LYS A 570 -27.71 24.03 26.87
N ASP A 571 -28.70 24.07 25.98
CA ASP A 571 -30.11 23.93 26.32
C ASP A 571 -30.40 22.51 26.86
N ALA A 572 -29.81 21.48 26.26
CA ALA A 572 -29.90 20.11 26.76
C ALA A 572 -29.26 19.95 28.14
N ASN A 573 -28.11 20.58 28.40
CA ASN A 573 -27.47 20.58 29.72
C ASN A 573 -28.25 21.37 30.77
N LYS A 574 -28.99 22.41 30.34
CA LYS A 574 -29.89 23.17 31.20
C LYS A 574 -31.14 22.38 31.55
N ALA A 575 -31.71 21.64 30.59
CA ALA A 575 -32.87 20.77 30.79
C ALA A 575 -32.52 19.54 31.65
N GLN A 576 -31.35 18.95 31.42
CA GLN A 576 -30.85 17.82 32.20
C GLN A 576 -29.34 17.96 32.41
N ARG A 577 -28.93 18.11 33.67
CA ARG A 577 -27.52 18.30 34.01
C ARG A 577 -26.72 17.06 33.61
N GLY A 578 -25.71 17.25 32.75
CA GLY A 578 -24.77 16.20 32.37
C GLY A 578 -25.08 15.45 31.07
N SER A 579 -26.12 15.85 30.32
CA SER A 579 -26.47 15.30 29.00
C SER A 579 -25.31 15.38 28.00
N PHE A 580 -24.55 16.48 28.02
CA PHE A 580 -23.30 16.66 27.29
C PHE A 580 -22.16 16.95 28.27
N LYS A 581 -21.03 16.26 28.08
CA LYS A 581 -19.82 16.44 28.88
C LYS A 581 -19.14 17.77 28.56
N THR A 582 -18.48 18.36 29.55
CA THR A 582 -17.84 19.69 29.44
C THR A 582 -16.84 19.79 28.27
N TRP A 583 -16.08 18.72 28.01
CA TRP A 583 -15.11 18.68 26.91
C TRP A 583 -15.77 18.74 25.53
N GLN A 584 -17.01 18.23 25.38
CA GLN A 584 -17.75 18.29 24.10
C GLN A 584 -18.10 19.74 23.75
N LEU A 585 -18.52 20.53 24.75
CA LEU A 585 -18.78 21.97 24.58
C LEU A 585 -17.47 22.73 24.30
N SER A 586 -16.40 22.42 25.03
CA SER A 586 -15.08 23.05 24.82
C SER A 586 -14.54 22.80 23.41
N ASN A 587 -14.64 21.58 22.91
CA ASN A 587 -14.20 21.21 21.56
C ASN A 587 -14.99 21.96 20.48
N ASN A 588 -16.31 22.05 20.62
CA ASN A 588 -17.13 22.77 19.64
C ASN A 588 -16.89 24.30 19.71
N TRP A 589 -16.64 24.85 20.90
CA TRP A 589 -16.19 26.25 21.04
C TRP A 589 -14.85 26.52 20.36
N ALA A 590 -13.90 25.59 20.46
CA ALA A 590 -12.62 25.71 19.77
C ALA A 590 -12.81 25.74 18.24
N GLU A 591 -13.70 24.89 17.71
CA GLU A 591 -14.07 24.91 16.28
C GLU A 591 -14.74 26.22 15.86
N ILE A 592 -15.65 26.78 16.66
CA ILE A 592 -16.26 28.09 16.41
C ILE A 592 -15.19 29.19 16.29
N ARG A 593 -14.24 29.23 17.24
CA ARG A 593 -13.14 30.21 17.22
C ARG A 593 -12.26 30.05 15.97
N ARG A 594 -11.92 28.80 15.60
CA ARG A 594 -11.16 28.48 14.37
C ARG A 594 -11.89 28.95 13.12
N LEU A 595 -13.20 28.71 13.02
CA LEU A 595 -14.01 29.15 11.87
C LEU A 595 -14.09 30.66 11.77
N ARG A 596 -14.27 31.38 12.89
CA ARG A 596 -14.27 32.86 12.91
C ARG A 596 -12.94 33.42 12.42
N GLN A 597 -11.82 32.92 12.93
CA GLN A 597 -10.49 33.32 12.47
C GLN A 597 -10.28 33.01 10.99
N ARG A 598 -10.77 31.85 10.52
CA ARG A 598 -10.66 31.46 9.11
C ARG A 598 -11.48 32.38 8.19
N ILE A 599 -12.69 32.78 8.60
CA ILE A 599 -13.52 33.74 7.86
C ILE A 599 -12.79 35.06 7.71
N GLU A 600 -12.25 35.60 8.81
CA GLU A 600 -11.48 36.85 8.80
C GLU A 600 -10.27 36.77 7.84
N GLN A 601 -9.52 35.66 7.88
CA GLN A 601 -8.39 35.44 6.97
C GLN A 601 -8.80 35.39 5.50
N VAL A 602 -9.90 34.69 5.18
CA VAL A 602 -10.39 34.57 3.79
C VAL A 602 -10.97 35.90 3.32
N ASP A 603 -11.70 36.62 4.17
CA ASP A 603 -12.28 37.93 3.86
C ASP A 603 -11.19 38.97 3.59
N ALA A 604 -10.15 39.02 4.44
CA ALA A 604 -8.99 39.88 4.23
C ALA A 604 -8.23 39.51 2.95
N LEU A 605 -8.12 38.21 2.64
CA LEU A 605 -7.48 37.75 1.40
C LEU A 605 -8.29 38.19 0.17
N HIS A 606 -9.61 37.96 0.16
CA HIS A 606 -10.52 38.29 -0.94
C HIS A 606 -10.60 39.79 -1.22
N ARG A 607 -10.63 40.63 -0.18
CA ARG A 607 -10.67 42.10 -0.32
C ARG A 607 -9.35 42.72 -0.77
N ALA A 608 -8.22 42.08 -0.49
CA ALA A 608 -6.93 42.64 -0.84
C ALA A 608 -6.71 42.65 -2.37
N ALA A 609 -5.98 43.66 -2.86
CA ALA A 609 -5.63 43.77 -4.28
C ALA A 609 -4.88 42.51 -4.77
N PRO A 610 -5.15 42.05 -6.00
CA PRO A 610 -4.41 40.94 -6.61
C PRO A 610 -2.94 41.33 -6.80
N ILE A 611 -2.06 40.33 -6.83
CA ILE A 611 -0.67 40.52 -7.20
C ILE A 611 -0.60 40.77 -8.70
N GLU A 612 0.04 41.87 -9.05
CA GLU A 612 0.45 42.23 -10.41
C GLU A 612 1.85 42.84 -10.32
N GLN A 613 2.88 42.10 -10.74
CA GLN A 613 4.28 42.51 -10.67
C GLN A 613 5.03 42.00 -11.90
N ALA A 614 5.87 42.84 -12.49
CA ALA A 614 6.73 42.48 -13.61
C ALA A 614 8.18 42.86 -13.30
N GLY A 615 9.11 42.23 -14.03
CA GLY A 615 10.53 42.54 -13.99
C GLY A 615 11.19 42.13 -15.31
N GLN A 616 12.52 42.18 -15.35
CA GLN A 616 13.24 41.84 -16.58
C GLN A 616 13.02 40.37 -16.98
N GLY A 617 12.20 40.14 -17.99
CA GLY A 617 11.92 38.82 -18.57
C GLY A 617 11.00 37.92 -17.74
N TRP A 618 10.22 38.49 -16.81
CA TRP A 618 9.24 37.74 -16.03
C TRP A 618 8.02 38.59 -15.66
N HIS A 619 6.86 37.92 -15.53
CA HIS A 619 5.59 38.53 -15.16
C HIS A 619 4.84 37.66 -14.16
N MET A 620 4.40 38.25 -13.04
CA MET A 620 3.68 37.58 -11.97
C MET A 620 2.31 38.21 -11.76
N PHE A 621 1.28 37.40 -11.92
CA PHE A 621 -0.12 37.83 -11.84
C PHE A 621 -0.99 36.81 -11.10
N GLU A 622 -2.15 37.24 -10.64
CA GLU A 622 -3.18 36.36 -10.09
C GLU A 622 -4.29 36.12 -11.11
N ASP A 623 -4.49 34.86 -11.47
CA ASP A 623 -5.56 34.46 -12.37
C ASP A 623 -6.06 33.06 -12.01
N ASP A 624 -7.36 32.85 -12.15
CA ASP A 624 -8.07 31.63 -11.81
C ASP A 624 -7.72 31.15 -10.38
N GLY A 625 -7.72 32.06 -9.39
CA GLY A 625 -7.38 31.74 -7.99
C GLY A 625 -5.98 31.14 -7.78
N ARG A 626 -5.06 31.40 -8.71
CA ARG A 626 -3.65 30.98 -8.64
C ARG A 626 -2.72 32.15 -8.90
N ILE A 627 -1.60 32.16 -8.19
CA ILE A 627 -0.46 33.04 -8.49
C ILE A 627 0.34 32.34 -9.58
N GLN A 628 0.55 33.04 -10.70
CA GLN A 628 1.27 32.55 -11.87
C GLN A 628 2.51 33.41 -12.08
N ILE A 629 3.63 32.79 -12.44
CA ILE A 629 4.88 33.47 -12.82
C ILE A 629 5.27 32.95 -14.21
N SER A 630 5.13 33.82 -15.20
CA SER A 630 5.58 33.61 -16.57
C SER A 630 7.01 34.14 -16.74
N PHE A 631 7.77 33.49 -17.62
CA PHE A 631 9.10 33.94 -18.05
C PHE A 631 9.13 33.92 -19.59
N ASP A 632 9.81 34.87 -20.21
CA ASP A 632 9.89 34.99 -21.68
C ASP A 632 10.59 33.79 -22.35
N GLY A 633 11.34 33.01 -21.57
CA GLY A 633 11.99 31.79 -22.00
C GLY A 633 12.32 30.88 -20.82
N LYS A 634 13.13 29.84 -21.05
CA LYS A 634 13.52 28.90 -19.99
C LYS A 634 14.38 29.61 -18.94
N PRO A 635 13.88 29.84 -17.70
CA PRO A 635 14.64 30.57 -16.70
C PRO A 635 15.86 29.78 -16.24
N ALA A 636 16.90 30.47 -15.77
CA ALA A 636 18.13 29.87 -15.24
C ALA A 636 17.84 28.84 -14.13
N ALA A 637 18.74 27.87 -13.95
CA ALA A 637 18.54 26.78 -12.98
C ALA A 637 18.29 27.28 -11.55
N GLU A 638 18.97 28.35 -11.15
CA GLU A 638 18.84 28.99 -9.84
C GLU A 638 17.44 29.58 -9.64
N LEU A 639 16.91 30.31 -10.63
CA LEU A 639 15.55 30.86 -10.59
C LEU A 639 14.49 29.76 -10.50
N ARG A 640 14.68 28.63 -11.21
CA ARG A 640 13.80 27.46 -11.08
C ARG A 640 13.83 26.87 -9.67
N GLN A 641 15.00 26.80 -9.04
CA GLN A 641 15.10 26.34 -7.65
C GLN A 641 14.47 27.33 -6.68
N LEU A 642 14.59 28.62 -6.94
CA LEU A 642 13.96 29.67 -6.15
C LEU A 642 12.42 29.57 -6.20
N CYS A 643 11.84 29.40 -7.40
CA CYS A 643 10.40 29.15 -7.57
C CYS A 643 9.95 27.87 -6.83
N LYS A 644 10.71 26.77 -6.95
CA LYS A 644 10.42 25.53 -6.21
C LYS A 644 10.51 25.71 -4.70
N GLY A 645 11.54 26.40 -4.21
CA GLY A 645 11.72 26.71 -2.79
C GLY A 645 10.60 27.59 -2.22
N ALA A 646 10.04 28.48 -3.05
CA ALA A 646 8.85 29.26 -2.75
C ALA A 646 7.53 28.48 -2.92
N GLY A 647 7.58 27.18 -3.23
CA GLY A 647 6.42 26.29 -3.33
C GLY A 647 5.60 26.43 -4.61
N PHE A 648 6.17 27.00 -5.68
CA PHE A 648 5.54 27.03 -7.00
C PHE A 648 5.85 25.75 -7.78
N VAL A 649 4.90 25.32 -8.62
CA VAL A 649 5.01 24.13 -9.47
C VAL A 649 4.87 24.55 -10.92
N TRP A 650 5.75 24.06 -11.79
CA TRP A 650 5.66 24.30 -13.23
C TRP A 650 4.40 23.65 -13.83
N SER A 651 3.63 24.43 -14.58
CA SER A 651 2.43 23.98 -15.29
C SER A 651 2.67 24.05 -16.80
N PRO A 652 2.91 22.91 -17.48
CA PRO A 652 3.16 22.88 -18.92
C PRO A 652 2.04 23.53 -19.75
N SER A 653 0.77 23.28 -19.37
CA SER A 653 -0.38 23.82 -20.10
C SER A 653 -0.56 25.34 -19.96
N ARG A 654 0.08 25.95 -18.96
CA ARG A 654 0.02 27.41 -18.71
C ARG A 654 1.35 28.09 -19.05
N CYS A 655 2.37 27.32 -19.42
CA CYS A 655 3.75 27.78 -19.59
C CYS A 655 4.23 28.68 -18.43
N ALA A 656 3.80 28.39 -17.20
CA ALA A 656 4.04 29.24 -16.04
C ALA A 656 4.30 28.42 -14.77
N TRP A 657 4.98 29.04 -13.80
CA TRP A 657 5.08 28.54 -12.43
C TRP A 657 3.84 28.93 -11.65
N VAL A 658 3.18 27.97 -11.04
CA VAL A 658 1.83 28.15 -10.51
C VAL A 658 1.74 27.72 -9.05
N ARG A 659 1.03 28.52 -8.23
CA ARG A 659 0.71 28.18 -6.83
C ARG A 659 -0.71 28.62 -6.47
N LYS A 660 -1.40 27.83 -5.65
CA LYS A 660 -2.72 28.19 -5.12
C LYS A 660 -2.65 29.47 -4.27
N VAL A 661 -3.60 30.38 -4.48
CA VAL A 661 -3.73 31.62 -3.71
C VAL A 661 -4.12 31.32 -2.25
N THR A 662 -3.22 31.70 -1.34
CA THR A 662 -3.37 31.62 0.11
C THR A 662 -2.60 32.79 0.72
N VAL A 663 -2.90 33.18 1.97
CA VAL A 663 -2.16 34.25 2.67
C VAL A 663 -0.64 34.00 2.64
N ARG A 664 -0.21 32.75 2.89
CA ARG A 664 1.20 32.37 2.81
C ARG A 664 1.76 32.45 1.39
N ALA A 665 0.98 32.03 0.38
CA ALA A 665 1.42 32.12 -1.01
C ALA A 665 1.61 33.57 -1.46
N VAL A 666 0.73 34.48 -1.04
CA VAL A 666 0.87 35.93 -1.32
C VAL A 666 2.14 36.50 -0.69
N ASN A 667 2.44 36.15 0.57
CA ASN A 667 3.65 36.59 1.24
C ASN A 667 4.93 36.05 0.57
N GLU A 668 4.95 34.78 0.22
CA GLU A 668 6.09 34.18 -0.50
C GLU A 668 6.22 34.74 -1.91
N ALA A 669 5.13 35.00 -2.62
CA ALA A 669 5.16 35.63 -3.94
C ALA A 669 5.77 37.04 -3.87
N ARG A 670 5.37 37.86 -2.89
CA ARG A 670 5.99 39.18 -2.66
C ARG A 670 7.46 39.08 -2.28
N ARG A 671 7.85 38.07 -1.50
CA ARG A 671 9.26 37.82 -1.19
C ARG A 671 10.05 37.40 -2.42
N LEU A 672 9.47 36.51 -3.24
CA LEU A 672 10.06 36.00 -4.46
C LEU A 672 10.27 37.12 -5.48
N ALA A 673 9.26 37.98 -5.68
CA ALA A 673 9.36 39.12 -6.59
C ALA A 673 10.54 40.04 -6.27
N ARG A 674 10.82 40.29 -4.99
CA ARG A 674 12.00 41.07 -4.55
C ARG A 674 13.34 40.39 -4.83
N ALA A 675 13.34 39.08 -5.04
CA ALA A 675 14.53 38.30 -5.36
C ALA A 675 14.67 38.02 -6.86
N LEU A 676 13.66 38.34 -7.67
CA LEU A 676 13.72 38.25 -9.12
C LEU A 676 14.37 39.52 -9.71
N PRO A 677 14.96 39.46 -10.92
CA PRO A 677 15.59 40.61 -11.56
C PRO A 677 14.61 41.77 -11.74
N ALA A 678 14.94 42.96 -11.24
CA ALA A 678 14.11 44.16 -11.40
C ALA A 678 14.15 44.70 -12.84
N GLU A 679 13.14 45.49 -13.24
CA GLU A 679 13.27 46.34 -14.42
C GLU A 679 14.37 47.39 -14.16
N GLY A 680 15.26 47.59 -15.14
CA GLY A 680 16.43 48.46 -15.04
C GLY A 680 16.11 49.95 -15.10
#